data_AF-A0A662XA47-F1
#
_entry.id   AF-A0A662XA47-F1
#
_cell.length_a   1.000
_cell.length_b   1.000
_cell.length_c   1.000
_cell.angle_alpha   90.00
_cell.angle_beta   90.00
_cell.angle_gamma   90.00
#
_symmetry.space_group_name_H-M   'P 1'
#
loop_
_entity.id
_entity.type
_entity.pdbx_description
1 polymer ?
#
loop_
_entity_poly.entity_id
_entity_poly.type
_entity_poly.pdbx_seq_one_letter_code
_entity_poly.pdbx_strand_id
1 'polypeptide(L)'
;MSTEVDHSNPITLSRFILAEKEIQGNSDLSVLFSSIELACKVIASAVRRAGLTGLYGLDGSENATGDQVKKLDVLSNSIFINSLKDILQPGNQLVAAGYCMYGSSTQLVLTWGNGVHCFTLDPTIGAFMLSQKNIRIPDEPKTIYSCNEGNYAHWDRPTKAFVDECKNKPTPYNARYVGSMVSDVHRTILYGGIYLYPGSDKSKDGKLRLLYEGNPMSFIMEQAGGMSTTGTERILDLVPVCTLLAACDVIPAECANDPVVCPLHRLQTDIHQRAPIFLGCKRDVQRSPAALGFSNFKPKPKQNPVIPDFVPSVTLVRSFILFTRRFVAARRSFCFRRCYSPPVASYYQSIMSTEVDHSNPITLSRFILAEKDIQGNSDLSVLFSSIELACKVIASAVRRAGLTGLYGLDGSENATGDQVKKLDVLSNDIFINSLKVMVSEEEEKPIVVDNDSSGSRRPKYCIAFDPLDGSSNIDCNVSTGTIFAIYQRNPDSEGGIQDILQQGKHLVAAGYCMYGSSTQLVLTWGNGVHCFTLDPTIGAFMLSQKNIRIPDQPKTIYSCNEGNYAHWDRPTKAFVDECKTKPTPYNARYVGSMVSDVHRTILYGGIYLYPGSDKSKDGKLRLLYEGNPMSFIMEQAGGMSTTGTERILDLVPVCTLLAACDVIPAECANDPVVCPLHRLQTDIHQRAPIFLGCKRDVQRVIDLYKEYSQ
;
A
#
# COMPACT_ATOMS: atom_id res chain seq x y z
N MET A 1 4.67 1.09 -24.40
CA MET A 1 4.70 2.41 -23.71
C MET A 1 3.34 3.08 -23.89
N SER A 2 2.73 3.59 -22.81
CA SER A 2 1.49 4.39 -22.89
C SER A 2 1.70 5.59 -23.80
N THR A 3 0.71 5.95 -24.61
CA THR A 3 0.74 7.22 -25.37
C THR A 3 0.87 8.37 -24.37
N GLU A 4 1.92 9.20 -24.51
CA GLU A 4 2.15 10.36 -23.64
C GLU A 4 0.90 11.24 -23.59
N VAL A 5 0.46 11.55 -22.37
CA VAL A 5 -0.62 12.50 -22.15
C VAL A 5 -0.01 13.89 -22.23
N ASP A 6 -0.56 14.75 -23.09
CA ASP A 6 -0.16 16.14 -23.15
C ASP A 6 -0.59 16.87 -21.86
N HIS A 7 0.37 17.05 -20.96
CA HIS A 7 0.15 17.75 -19.68
C HIS A 7 -0.12 19.25 -19.86
N SER A 8 0.13 19.82 -21.05
CA SER A 8 -0.18 21.24 -21.34
C SER A 8 -1.66 21.48 -21.66
N ASN A 9 -2.42 20.45 -22.04
CA ASN A 9 -3.85 20.50 -22.30
C ASN A 9 -4.61 19.48 -21.44
N PRO A 10 -4.83 19.77 -20.15
CA PRO A 10 -5.41 18.81 -19.23
C PRO A 10 -6.87 18.50 -19.57
N ILE A 11 -7.22 17.21 -19.65
CA ILE A 11 -8.56 16.74 -20.04
C ILE A 11 -9.27 16.16 -18.82
N THR A 12 -10.44 16.70 -18.47
CA THR A 12 -11.31 16.15 -17.42
C THR A 12 -11.98 14.86 -17.89
N LEU A 13 -12.36 13.98 -16.97
CA LEU A 13 -13.15 12.78 -17.26
C LEU A 13 -14.40 13.11 -18.07
N SER A 14 -15.15 14.14 -17.67
CA SER A 14 -16.37 14.54 -18.36
C SER A 14 -16.09 14.99 -19.80
N ARG A 15 -15.02 15.77 -20.03
CA ARG A 15 -14.61 16.19 -21.38
C ARG A 15 -14.14 15.01 -22.22
N PHE A 16 -13.43 14.06 -21.60
CA PHE A 16 -12.97 12.84 -22.27
C PHE A 16 -14.17 11.99 -22.73
N ILE A 17 -15.11 11.71 -21.83
CA ILE A 17 -16.33 10.94 -22.15
C ILE A 17 -17.14 11.60 -23.26
N LEU A 18 -17.30 12.93 -23.20
CA LEU A 18 -18.02 13.68 -24.24
C LEU A 18 -17.32 13.65 -25.61
N ALA A 19 -16.01 13.39 -25.67
CA ALA A 19 -15.27 13.29 -26.93
C ALA A 19 -15.30 11.87 -27.54
N GLU A 20 -15.67 10.86 -26.76
CA GLU A 20 -15.69 9.46 -27.20
C GLU A 20 -16.96 9.14 -27.99
N LYS A 21 -16.81 8.87 -29.29
CA LYS A 21 -17.92 8.62 -30.22
C LYS A 21 -18.83 7.48 -29.79
N GLU A 22 -18.27 6.44 -29.17
CA GLU A 22 -19.00 5.27 -28.66
C GLU A 22 -19.90 5.60 -27.46
N ILE A 23 -19.59 6.66 -26.71
CA ILE A 23 -20.38 7.11 -25.56
C ILE A 23 -21.32 8.27 -25.95
N GLN A 24 -20.96 9.09 -26.94
CA GLN A 24 -21.78 10.21 -27.43
C GLN A 24 -23.22 9.80 -27.81
N GLY A 25 -23.42 8.55 -28.26
CA GLY A 25 -24.74 8.02 -28.61
C GLY A 25 -25.58 7.48 -27.45
N ASN A 26 -25.00 7.35 -26.25
CA ASN A 26 -25.66 6.71 -25.10
C ASN A 26 -25.67 7.66 -23.88
N SER A 27 -26.75 8.44 -23.76
CA SER A 27 -26.92 9.40 -22.66
C SER A 27 -26.89 8.75 -21.28
N ASP A 28 -27.37 7.51 -21.17
CA ASP A 28 -27.46 6.83 -19.88
C ASP A 28 -26.08 6.39 -19.36
N LEU A 29 -25.20 5.96 -20.26
CA LEU A 29 -23.82 5.62 -19.92
C LEU A 29 -23.04 6.86 -19.43
N SER A 30 -23.26 8.02 -20.05
CA SER A 30 -22.68 9.29 -19.62
C SER A 30 -23.15 9.72 -18.21
N VAL A 31 -24.44 9.56 -17.91
CA VAL A 31 -25.02 9.83 -16.59
C VAL A 31 -24.47 8.86 -15.53
N LEU A 32 -24.29 7.58 -15.89
CA LEU A 32 -23.72 6.57 -15.00
C LEU A 32 -22.27 6.90 -14.64
N PHE A 33 -21.43 7.24 -15.63
CA PHE A 33 -20.05 7.64 -15.35
C PHE A 33 -19.97 8.89 -14.48
N SER A 34 -20.82 9.89 -14.71
CA SER A 34 -20.90 11.09 -13.87
C SER A 34 -21.27 10.75 -12.41
N SER A 35 -22.15 9.76 -12.23
CA SER A 35 -22.56 9.29 -10.90
C SER A 35 -21.44 8.50 -10.19
N ILE A 36 -20.71 7.66 -10.92
CA ILE A 36 -19.52 6.94 -10.43
C ILE A 36 -18.43 7.94 -10.03
N GLU A 37 -18.20 8.98 -10.85
CA GLU A 37 -17.24 10.05 -10.58
C GLU A 37 -17.54 10.72 -9.23
N LEU A 38 -18.81 11.12 -9.00
CA LEU A 38 -19.25 11.72 -7.75
C LEU A 38 -19.06 10.77 -6.56
N ALA A 39 -19.46 9.50 -6.70
CA ALA A 39 -19.30 8.50 -5.64
C ALA A 39 -17.82 8.34 -5.24
N CYS A 40 -16.92 8.21 -6.22
CA CYS A 40 -15.48 8.08 -5.98
C CYS A 40 -14.91 9.32 -5.28
N LYS A 41 -15.32 10.53 -5.65
CA LYS A 41 -14.89 11.77 -4.96
C LYS A 41 -15.31 11.80 -3.50
N VAL A 42 -16.54 11.37 -3.19
CA VAL A 42 -17.02 11.39 -1.81
C VAL A 42 -16.34 10.31 -0.97
N ILE A 43 -16.13 9.10 -1.51
CA ILE A 43 -15.36 8.05 -0.83
C ILE A 43 -13.92 8.51 -0.60
N ALA A 44 -13.26 9.12 -1.59
CA ALA A 44 -11.92 9.68 -1.43
C ALA A 44 -11.85 10.69 -0.29
N SER A 45 -12.85 11.58 -0.19
CA SER A 45 -12.97 12.55 0.91
C SER A 45 -13.11 11.87 2.27
N ALA A 46 -13.88 10.77 2.36
CA ALA A 46 -14.08 10.02 3.60
C ALA A 46 -12.82 9.24 4.01
N VAL A 47 -12.21 8.51 3.07
CA VAL A 47 -11.00 7.72 3.29
C VAL A 47 -9.85 8.59 3.80
N ARG A 48 -9.65 9.78 3.23
CA ARG A 48 -8.59 10.72 3.65
C ARG A 48 -8.73 11.18 5.11
N ARG A 49 -9.96 11.24 5.64
CA ARG A 49 -10.26 11.65 7.03
C ARG A 49 -10.64 10.47 7.92
N ALA A 50 -10.44 9.23 7.48
CA ALA A 50 -10.88 8.07 8.24
C ALA A 50 -10.29 8.00 9.66
N GLY A 51 -9.03 8.43 9.81
CA GLY A 51 -8.34 8.54 11.12
C GLY A 51 -8.85 9.63 12.03
N LEU A 52 -9.56 10.61 11.48
CA LEU A 52 -10.14 11.74 12.23
C LEU A 52 -11.60 11.52 12.58
N THR A 53 -12.25 10.58 11.91
CA THR A 53 -13.72 10.38 11.96
C THR A 53 -14.11 9.03 12.56
N GLY A 54 -13.15 8.27 13.12
CA GLY A 54 -13.42 6.96 13.71
C GLY A 54 -13.97 5.92 12.71
N LEU A 55 -13.73 6.13 11.41
CA LEU A 55 -14.18 5.24 10.34
C LEU A 55 -13.28 3.99 10.16
N TYR A 56 -12.16 3.93 10.88
CA TYR A 56 -11.36 2.71 10.98
C TYR A 56 -12.04 1.71 11.93
N GLY A 57 -12.06 0.43 11.53
CA GLY A 57 -12.57 -0.67 12.34
C GLY A 57 -13.78 -1.38 11.73
N LEU A 58 -14.29 -2.36 12.48
CA LEU A 58 -15.48 -3.13 12.15
C LEU A 58 -16.74 -2.34 12.55
N ASP A 59 -17.81 -2.50 11.80
CA ASP A 59 -19.12 -1.91 12.10
C ASP A 59 -19.87 -2.70 13.18
N GLY A 60 -19.43 -3.94 13.46
CA GLY A 60 -20.11 -4.88 14.36
C GLY A 60 -21.29 -5.61 13.71
N SER A 61 -21.61 -5.28 12.45
CA SER A 61 -22.55 -6.02 11.61
C SER A 61 -21.83 -7.13 10.84
N GLU A 62 -22.52 -8.26 10.64
CA GLU A 62 -22.09 -9.33 9.74
C GLU A 62 -22.85 -9.20 8.41
N ASN A 63 -22.17 -9.42 7.29
CA ASN A 63 -22.85 -9.46 6.00
C ASN A 63 -23.63 -10.78 5.84
N ALA A 64 -24.36 -10.92 4.73
CA ALA A 64 -25.14 -12.12 4.43
C ALA A 64 -24.31 -13.42 4.38
N THR A 65 -22.97 -13.33 4.32
CA THR A 65 -22.03 -14.47 4.31
C THR A 65 -21.38 -14.73 5.67
N GLY A 66 -21.79 -14.03 6.73
CA GLY A 66 -21.22 -14.16 8.09
C GLY A 66 -19.85 -13.50 8.27
N ASP A 67 -19.39 -12.71 7.29
CA ASP A 67 -18.15 -11.95 7.41
C ASP A 67 -18.42 -10.61 8.11
N GLN A 68 -17.55 -10.27 9.06
CA GLN A 68 -17.58 -9.00 9.79
C GLN A 68 -17.37 -7.83 8.82
N VAL A 69 -18.32 -6.90 8.79
CA VAL A 69 -18.35 -5.78 7.85
C VAL A 69 -17.54 -4.61 8.40
N LYS A 70 -16.69 -4.01 7.56
CA LYS A 70 -16.01 -2.76 7.92
C LYS A 70 -17.00 -1.61 7.82
N LYS A 71 -16.86 -0.59 8.68
CA LYS A 71 -17.73 0.61 8.67
C LYS A 71 -17.87 1.28 7.29
N LEU A 72 -16.84 1.17 6.44
CA LEU A 72 -16.85 1.73 5.09
C LEU A 72 -17.68 0.91 4.07
N ASP A 73 -17.84 -0.40 4.29
CA ASP A 73 -18.46 -1.34 3.34
C ASP A 73 -20.00 -1.30 3.39
N VAL A 74 -20.58 -0.91 4.54
CA VAL A 74 -22.03 -0.83 4.82
C VAL A 74 -22.77 0.15 3.90
N LEU A 75 -22.05 1.10 3.31
CA LEU A 75 -22.64 2.16 2.49
C LEU A 75 -23.17 1.69 1.13
N SER A 76 -23.04 0.41 0.72
CA SER A 76 -23.10 0.04 -0.71
C SER A 76 -24.30 -0.80 -1.23
N ASN A 77 -25.28 -1.21 -0.42
CA ASN A 77 -26.23 -2.25 -0.88
C ASN A 77 -27.72 -1.85 -0.90
N SER A 78 -28.28 -1.67 -2.10
CA SER A 78 -29.70 -1.97 -2.40
C SER A 78 -29.88 -2.21 -3.90
N ILE A 79 -30.20 -3.44 -4.32
CA ILE A 79 -30.55 -3.78 -5.72
C ILE A 79 -31.91 -4.48 -5.73
N PHE A 80 -32.80 -4.07 -6.65
CA PHE A 80 -34.15 -4.62 -6.85
C PHE A 80 -34.12 -5.89 -7.71
N ILE A 81 -35.01 -6.85 -7.41
CA ILE A 81 -35.07 -8.22 -7.98
C ILE A 81 -35.26 -8.26 -9.51
N ASN A 82 -35.93 -7.28 -10.12
CA ASN A 82 -36.16 -7.25 -11.57
C ASN A 82 -34.88 -7.07 -12.40
N SER A 83 -33.79 -6.58 -11.81
CA SER A 83 -32.51 -6.36 -12.48
C SER A 83 -31.58 -7.57 -12.49
N LEU A 84 -31.95 -8.67 -11.79
CA LEU A 84 -31.05 -9.83 -11.65
C LEU A 84 -30.79 -10.55 -12.97
N LYS A 85 -31.80 -10.67 -13.85
CA LYS A 85 -31.62 -11.31 -15.18
C LYS A 85 -30.67 -10.52 -16.08
N ASP A 86 -30.68 -9.18 -15.98
CA ASP A 86 -29.79 -8.31 -16.74
C ASP A 86 -28.33 -8.36 -16.22
N ILE A 87 -28.16 -8.69 -14.94
CA ILE A 87 -26.86 -8.74 -14.26
C ILE A 87 -26.20 -10.12 -14.39
N LEU A 88 -26.99 -11.20 -14.51
CA LEU A 88 -26.51 -12.59 -14.62
C LEU A 88 -26.16 -12.96 -16.06
N GLN A 89 -25.34 -12.12 -16.68
CA GLN A 89 -24.80 -12.35 -18.02
C GLN A 89 -23.31 -12.71 -17.92
N PRO A 90 -22.76 -13.45 -18.90
CA PRO A 90 -21.33 -13.71 -18.92
C PRO A 90 -20.54 -12.40 -19.01
N GLY A 91 -19.35 -12.37 -18.41
CA GLY A 91 -18.52 -11.17 -18.34
C GLY A 91 -18.14 -10.58 -19.71
N ASN A 92 -18.20 -11.39 -20.78
CA ASN A 92 -17.99 -10.94 -22.16
C ASN A 92 -19.10 -10.02 -22.70
N GLN A 93 -20.23 -9.88 -21.99
CA GLN A 93 -21.30 -8.91 -22.27
C GLN A 93 -21.11 -7.59 -21.53
N LEU A 94 -20.08 -7.45 -20.69
CA LEU A 94 -19.81 -6.18 -20.01
C LEU A 94 -19.55 -5.07 -21.03
N VAL A 95 -20.32 -3.98 -20.89
CA VAL A 95 -20.19 -2.79 -21.74
C VAL A 95 -19.10 -1.85 -21.21
N ALA A 96 -18.94 -1.81 -19.89
CA ALA A 96 -17.90 -1.04 -19.22
C ALA A 96 -17.50 -1.69 -17.89
N ALA A 97 -16.27 -1.44 -17.47
CA ALA A 97 -15.76 -1.84 -16.17
C ALA A 97 -14.78 -0.79 -15.64
N GLY A 98 -14.63 -0.76 -14.32
CA GLY A 98 -13.66 0.12 -13.70
C GLY A 98 -13.41 -0.18 -12.24
N TYR A 99 -12.37 0.44 -11.72
CA TYR A 99 -12.06 0.44 -10.29
C TYR A 99 -11.51 1.82 -9.89
N CYS A 100 -11.68 2.16 -8.62
CA CYS A 100 -11.04 3.33 -8.04
C CYS A 100 -10.01 2.89 -6.99
N MET A 101 -8.80 3.41 -7.10
CA MET A 101 -7.73 3.23 -6.13
C MET A 101 -7.62 4.45 -5.24
N TYR A 102 -7.72 4.22 -3.93
CA TYR A 102 -7.50 5.23 -2.90
C TYR A 102 -6.09 5.05 -2.30
N GLY A 103 -5.06 5.17 -3.13
CA GLY A 103 -3.66 5.09 -2.73
C GLY A 103 -3.10 6.46 -2.34
N SER A 104 -1.81 6.69 -2.62
CA SER A 104 -1.15 7.98 -2.43
C SER A 104 -1.83 9.10 -3.22
N SER A 105 -2.32 8.76 -4.41
CA SER A 105 -3.23 9.55 -5.22
C SER A 105 -4.56 8.81 -5.40
N THR A 106 -5.65 9.54 -5.65
CA THR A 106 -6.94 8.92 -5.97
C THR A 106 -7.04 8.74 -7.47
N GLN A 107 -7.06 7.49 -7.93
CA GLN A 107 -7.09 7.14 -9.35
C GLN A 107 -8.36 6.38 -9.70
N LEU A 108 -9.02 6.76 -10.78
CA LEU A 108 -10.17 6.08 -11.35
C LEU A 108 -9.75 5.47 -12.69
N VAL A 109 -9.79 4.14 -12.78
CA VAL A 109 -9.47 3.39 -13.99
C VAL A 109 -10.75 2.88 -14.62
N LEU A 110 -10.94 3.18 -15.90
CA LEU A 110 -12.15 2.86 -16.65
C LEU A 110 -11.81 2.24 -18.00
N THR A 111 -12.70 1.37 -18.47
CA THR A 111 -12.73 0.86 -19.83
C THR A 111 -14.17 0.65 -20.26
N TRP A 112 -14.44 0.81 -21.55
CA TRP A 112 -15.70 0.51 -22.22
C TRP A 112 -15.47 -0.25 -23.54
N GLY A 113 -14.38 -1.03 -23.59
CA GLY A 113 -13.99 -1.80 -24.78
C GLY A 113 -12.97 -1.11 -25.70
N ASN A 114 -12.76 0.20 -25.55
CA ASN A 114 -11.75 0.95 -26.32
C ASN A 114 -10.51 1.30 -25.49
N GLY A 115 -9.86 0.28 -24.95
CA GLY A 115 -8.68 0.42 -24.10
C GLY A 115 -8.98 0.80 -22.65
N VAL A 116 -7.93 0.90 -21.84
CA VAL A 116 -8.01 1.17 -20.40
C VAL A 116 -7.44 2.55 -20.12
N HIS A 117 -8.20 3.41 -19.45
CA HIS A 117 -7.80 4.79 -19.19
C HIS A 117 -7.77 5.05 -17.68
N CYS A 118 -6.76 5.77 -17.21
CA CYS A 118 -6.63 6.17 -15.82
C CYS A 118 -6.76 7.68 -15.69
N PHE A 119 -7.59 8.10 -14.73
CA PHE A 119 -7.79 9.47 -14.35
C PHE A 119 -7.36 9.68 -12.91
N THR A 120 -6.56 10.71 -12.64
CA THR A 120 -6.15 11.07 -11.28
C THR A 120 -6.96 12.26 -10.79
N LEU A 121 -7.49 12.20 -9.58
CA LEU A 121 -8.24 13.29 -8.97
C LEU A 121 -7.29 14.43 -8.57
N ASP A 122 -7.45 15.60 -9.21
CA ASP A 122 -6.82 16.82 -8.73
C ASP A 122 -7.62 17.35 -7.52
N PRO A 123 -7.03 17.40 -6.32
CA PRO A 123 -7.74 17.87 -5.13
C PRO A 123 -8.01 19.39 -5.15
N THR A 124 -7.23 20.17 -5.88
CA THR A 124 -7.36 21.63 -5.99
C THR A 124 -8.56 21.99 -6.87
N ILE A 125 -8.74 21.26 -7.97
CA ILE A 125 -9.83 21.49 -8.93
C ILE A 125 -11.08 20.68 -8.56
N GLY A 126 -10.90 19.55 -7.85
CA GLY A 126 -12.00 18.63 -7.52
C GLY A 126 -12.49 17.82 -8.71
N ALA A 127 -11.64 17.59 -9.72
CA ALA A 127 -11.97 16.88 -10.96
C ALA A 127 -11.00 15.73 -11.23
N PHE A 128 -11.50 14.65 -11.82
CA PHE A 128 -10.66 13.58 -12.34
C PHE A 128 -10.08 14.02 -13.69
N MET A 129 -8.75 14.04 -13.76
CA MET A 129 -7.99 14.46 -14.93
C MET A 129 -7.31 13.26 -15.56
N LEU A 130 -7.34 13.15 -16.89
CA LEU A 130 -6.67 12.07 -17.60
C LEU A 130 -5.18 12.07 -17.26
N SER A 131 -4.69 10.99 -16.66
CA SER A 131 -3.28 10.84 -16.27
C SER A 131 -2.56 9.78 -17.10
N GLN A 132 -3.28 8.75 -17.57
CA GLN A 132 -2.73 7.76 -18.50
C GLN A 132 -3.82 7.32 -19.50
N LYS A 133 -3.50 7.40 -20.80
CA LYS A 133 -4.40 6.99 -21.88
C LYS A 133 -4.01 5.61 -22.41
N ASN A 134 -5.01 4.73 -22.62
CA ASN A 134 -4.86 3.41 -23.21
C ASN A 134 -3.69 2.59 -22.60
N ILE A 135 -3.75 2.39 -21.29
CA ILE A 135 -2.83 1.53 -20.54
C ILE A 135 -2.82 0.13 -21.16
N ARG A 136 -1.62 -0.40 -21.35
CA ARG A 136 -1.35 -1.75 -21.85
C ARG A 136 -0.32 -2.43 -20.97
N ILE A 137 -0.45 -3.73 -20.83
CA ILE A 137 0.61 -4.55 -20.25
C ILE A 137 1.87 -4.39 -21.12
N PRO A 138 3.05 -4.16 -20.52
CA PRO A 138 4.30 -4.05 -21.28
C PRO A 138 4.59 -5.32 -22.10
N ASP A 139 5.16 -5.13 -23.29
CA ASP A 139 5.61 -6.25 -24.14
C ASP A 139 6.74 -7.04 -23.48
N GLU A 140 7.59 -6.35 -22.70
CA GLU A 140 8.62 -6.91 -21.83
C GLU A 140 8.22 -6.75 -20.35
N PRO A 141 7.35 -7.63 -19.82
CA PRO A 141 6.84 -7.49 -18.47
C PRO A 141 7.88 -7.90 -17.43
N LYS A 142 7.92 -7.15 -16.32
CA LYS A 142 8.69 -7.50 -15.12
C LYS A 142 8.25 -8.86 -14.59
N THR A 143 9.16 -9.55 -13.91
CA THR A 143 8.92 -10.83 -13.26
C THR A 143 8.36 -10.61 -11.86
N ILE A 144 7.04 -10.47 -11.75
CA ILE A 144 6.32 -10.23 -10.49
C ILE A 144 5.21 -11.28 -10.35
N TYR A 145 5.01 -11.80 -9.14
CA TYR A 145 3.78 -12.50 -8.80
C TYR A 145 3.16 -11.96 -7.50
N SER A 146 1.84 -12.03 -7.41
CA SER A 146 1.06 -11.52 -6.30
C SER A 146 0.10 -12.59 -5.81
N CYS A 147 0.37 -13.19 -4.65
CA CYS A 147 -0.51 -14.17 -4.01
C CYS A 147 -0.27 -14.26 -2.49
N ASN A 148 -1.27 -14.76 -1.75
CA ASN A 148 -1.14 -14.99 -0.30
C ASN A 148 -0.46 -16.34 -0.02
N GLU A 149 0.87 -16.37 -0.08
CA GLU A 149 1.69 -17.56 0.20
C GLU A 149 1.54 -18.16 1.59
N GLY A 150 0.92 -17.43 2.53
CA GLY A 150 0.48 -18.01 3.80
C GLY A 150 -0.42 -19.23 3.61
N ASN A 151 -1.17 -19.30 2.52
CA ASN A 151 -2.02 -20.46 2.20
C ASN A 151 -1.30 -21.52 1.34
N TYR A 152 0.01 -21.41 1.13
CA TYR A 152 0.76 -22.29 0.23
C TYR A 152 0.49 -23.77 0.53
N ALA A 153 0.46 -24.18 1.80
CA ALA A 153 0.19 -25.56 2.21
C ALA A 153 -1.15 -26.10 1.69
N HIS A 154 -2.15 -25.23 1.50
CA HIS A 154 -3.53 -25.56 1.13
C HIS A 154 -3.83 -25.46 -0.37
N TRP A 155 -2.82 -25.17 -1.19
CA TRP A 155 -2.98 -25.11 -2.64
C TRP A 155 -2.83 -26.48 -3.30
N ASP A 156 -3.37 -26.59 -4.50
CA ASP A 156 -3.16 -27.74 -5.36
C ASP A 156 -1.69 -27.85 -5.81
N ARG A 157 -1.31 -29.05 -6.29
CA ARG A 157 0.07 -29.32 -6.72
C ARG A 157 0.51 -28.40 -7.87
N PRO A 158 -0.32 -28.16 -8.91
CA PRO A 158 0.04 -27.23 -9.98
C PRO A 158 0.39 -25.82 -9.46
N THR A 159 -0.41 -25.25 -8.56
CA THR A 159 -0.17 -23.89 -8.03
C THR A 159 1.13 -23.81 -7.26
N LYS A 160 1.39 -24.82 -6.42
CA LYS A 160 2.66 -24.94 -5.71
C LYS A 160 3.83 -24.97 -6.68
N ALA A 161 3.79 -25.85 -7.67
CA ALA A 161 4.85 -26.01 -8.66
C ALA A 161 5.16 -24.71 -9.42
N PHE A 162 4.13 -23.95 -9.83
CA PHE A 162 4.32 -22.67 -10.51
C PHE A 162 5.02 -21.63 -9.62
N VAL A 163 4.57 -21.48 -8.37
CA VAL A 163 5.16 -20.52 -7.42
C VAL A 163 6.61 -20.92 -7.07
N ASP A 164 6.87 -22.21 -6.89
CA ASP A 164 8.23 -22.71 -6.66
C ASP A 164 9.13 -22.47 -7.86
N GLU A 165 8.63 -22.66 -9.08
CA GLU A 165 9.36 -22.33 -10.30
C GLU A 165 9.70 -20.84 -10.36
N CYS A 166 8.75 -19.95 -10.02
CA CYS A 166 8.99 -18.51 -9.94
C CYS A 166 10.13 -18.14 -8.99
N LYS A 167 10.30 -18.86 -7.89
CA LYS A 167 11.34 -18.64 -6.87
C LYS A 167 12.70 -19.22 -7.25
N ASN A 168 12.72 -20.33 -7.99
CA ASN A 168 13.93 -21.09 -8.28
C ASN A 168 14.62 -20.71 -9.61
N LYS A 169 14.15 -19.66 -10.29
CA LYS A 169 14.81 -19.14 -11.50
C LYS A 169 16.15 -18.46 -11.17
N PRO A 170 17.11 -18.42 -12.12
CA PRO A 170 18.35 -17.66 -11.94
C PRO A 170 18.13 -16.19 -11.57
N THR A 171 17.08 -15.60 -12.14
CA THR A 171 16.51 -14.32 -11.71
C THR A 171 15.09 -14.59 -11.20
N PRO A 172 14.89 -14.74 -9.87
CA PRO A 172 13.59 -15.03 -9.31
C PRO A 172 12.57 -13.93 -9.59
N TYR A 173 11.29 -14.30 -9.56
CA TYR A 173 10.21 -13.32 -9.60
C TYR A 173 10.13 -12.61 -8.25
N ASN A 174 9.84 -11.31 -8.25
CA ASN A 174 9.54 -10.59 -7.02
C ASN A 174 8.13 -10.94 -6.54
N ALA A 175 8.02 -11.42 -5.30
CA ALA A 175 6.73 -11.57 -4.63
C ALA A 175 6.25 -10.19 -4.18
N ARG A 176 5.06 -9.77 -4.62
CA ARG A 176 4.45 -8.49 -4.24
C ARG A 176 2.98 -8.70 -3.97
N TYR A 177 2.60 -8.94 -2.73
CA TYR A 177 1.20 -9.19 -2.38
C TYR A 177 0.74 -8.22 -1.29
N VAL A 178 0.10 -7.13 -1.72
CA VAL A 178 -0.46 -6.11 -0.82
C VAL A 178 -1.62 -6.69 -0.03
N GLY A 179 -2.34 -7.66 -0.60
CA GLY A 179 -3.59 -8.17 -0.03
C GLY A 179 -4.80 -7.31 -0.41
N SER A 180 -4.70 -6.58 -1.53
CA SER A 180 -5.76 -5.76 -2.11
C SER A 180 -5.81 -6.06 -3.60
N MET A 181 -6.87 -6.74 -4.07
CA MET A 181 -7.00 -7.16 -5.47
C MET A 181 -6.84 -5.98 -6.43
N VAL A 182 -7.48 -4.84 -6.14
CA VAL A 182 -7.40 -3.64 -6.97
C VAL A 182 -5.95 -3.18 -7.15
N SER A 183 -5.18 -3.10 -6.06
CA SER A 183 -3.79 -2.65 -6.10
C SER A 183 -2.85 -3.65 -6.75
N ASP A 184 -3.03 -4.95 -6.46
CA ASP A 184 -2.20 -6.02 -7.01
C ASP A 184 -2.46 -6.21 -8.53
N VAL A 185 -3.72 -6.11 -8.97
CA VAL A 185 -4.11 -6.15 -10.39
C VAL A 185 -3.64 -4.90 -11.13
N HIS A 186 -3.77 -3.71 -10.54
CA HIS A 186 -3.27 -2.47 -11.15
C HIS A 186 -1.76 -2.52 -11.41
N ARG A 187 -0.99 -3.00 -10.43
CA ARG A 187 0.45 -3.26 -10.59
C ARG A 187 0.73 -4.25 -11.72
N THR A 188 -0.05 -5.33 -11.78
CA THR A 188 0.07 -6.36 -12.84
C THR A 188 -0.21 -5.77 -14.22
N ILE A 189 -1.17 -4.84 -14.34
CA ILE A 189 -1.45 -4.15 -15.61
C ILE A 189 -0.28 -3.25 -16.02
N LEU A 190 0.33 -2.51 -15.09
CA LEU A 190 1.38 -1.54 -15.41
C LEU A 190 2.76 -2.17 -15.65
N TYR A 191 3.13 -3.17 -14.85
CA TYR A 191 4.46 -3.77 -14.89
C TYR A 191 4.47 -5.17 -15.50
N GLY A 192 3.31 -5.78 -15.66
CA GLY A 192 3.19 -7.20 -16.01
C GLY A 192 3.39 -8.12 -14.81
N GLY A 193 3.54 -9.41 -15.11
CA GLY A 193 3.53 -10.47 -14.10
C GLY A 193 2.16 -11.15 -14.00
N ILE A 194 1.87 -11.72 -12.82
CA ILE A 194 0.64 -12.47 -12.56
C ILE A 194 0.10 -12.25 -11.14
N TYR A 195 -1.20 -12.01 -11.05
CA TYR A 195 -1.98 -12.08 -9.82
C TYR A 195 -2.63 -13.46 -9.71
N LEU A 196 -2.43 -14.14 -8.58
CA LEU A 196 -3.05 -15.44 -8.31
C LEU A 196 -3.92 -15.37 -7.05
N TYR A 197 -5.17 -15.79 -7.21
CA TYR A 197 -6.07 -16.13 -6.11
C TYR A 197 -6.62 -17.54 -6.35
N PRO A 198 -5.79 -18.58 -6.12
CA PRO A 198 -6.15 -19.96 -6.40
C PRO A 198 -7.23 -20.47 -5.43
N GLY A 199 -7.85 -21.58 -5.82
CA GLY A 199 -8.65 -22.40 -4.90
C GLY A 199 -7.77 -22.95 -3.76
N SER A 200 -8.42 -23.34 -2.67
CA SER A 200 -7.75 -23.97 -1.52
C SER A 200 -8.60 -25.12 -0.98
N ASP A 201 -8.03 -25.95 -0.10
CA ASP A 201 -8.76 -27.03 0.57
C ASP A 201 -10.09 -26.56 1.21
N LYS A 202 -10.11 -25.33 1.74
CA LYS A 202 -11.28 -24.70 2.40
C LYS A 202 -12.22 -23.98 1.43
N SER A 203 -11.78 -23.70 0.21
CA SER A 203 -12.52 -22.93 -0.79
C SER A 203 -12.08 -23.38 -2.17
N LYS A 204 -12.53 -24.57 -2.57
CA LYS A 204 -12.09 -25.24 -3.81
C LYS A 204 -12.46 -24.41 -5.04
N ASP A 205 -13.64 -23.81 -5.03
CA ASP A 205 -14.13 -22.90 -6.07
C ASP A 205 -13.62 -21.46 -5.90
N GLY A 206 -12.58 -21.24 -5.09
CA GLY A 206 -12.03 -19.91 -4.81
C GLY A 206 -12.84 -19.09 -3.80
N LYS A 207 -12.34 -17.88 -3.46
CA LYS A 207 -13.01 -16.96 -2.52
C LYS A 207 -13.56 -15.70 -3.17
N LEU A 208 -13.07 -15.33 -4.34
CA LEU A 208 -13.48 -14.11 -5.02
C LEU A 208 -14.77 -14.34 -5.78
N ARG A 209 -15.69 -13.37 -5.77
CA ARG A 209 -17.00 -13.50 -6.39
C ARG A 209 -16.88 -13.13 -7.85
N LEU A 210 -17.44 -13.97 -8.71
CA LEU A 210 -17.37 -13.84 -10.15
C LEU A 210 -17.94 -12.50 -10.63
N LEU A 211 -19.13 -12.13 -10.16
CA LEU A 211 -19.82 -10.93 -10.62
C LEU A 211 -19.15 -9.62 -10.17
N TYR A 212 -18.63 -9.60 -8.94
CA TYR A 212 -18.14 -8.38 -8.30
C TYR A 212 -16.64 -8.16 -8.50
N GLU A 213 -15.86 -9.22 -8.45
CA GLU A 213 -14.40 -9.17 -8.57
C GLU A 213 -13.93 -9.77 -9.90
N GLY A 214 -14.41 -10.94 -10.27
CA GLY A 214 -13.92 -11.70 -11.43
C GLY A 214 -14.14 -11.02 -12.77
N ASN A 215 -15.40 -10.83 -13.15
CA ASN A 215 -15.82 -10.26 -14.43
C ASN A 215 -15.24 -8.86 -14.67
N PRO A 216 -15.41 -7.86 -13.78
CA PRO A 216 -14.90 -6.52 -14.04
C PRO A 216 -13.37 -6.46 -14.14
N MET A 217 -12.63 -7.20 -13.29
CA MET A 217 -11.16 -7.21 -13.35
C MET A 217 -10.63 -7.95 -14.58
N SER A 218 -11.30 -9.03 -14.97
CA SER A 218 -10.97 -9.79 -16.19
C SER A 218 -11.19 -8.96 -17.44
N PHE A 219 -12.29 -8.20 -17.49
CA PHE A 219 -12.59 -7.31 -18.62
C PHE A 219 -11.49 -6.26 -18.78
N ILE A 220 -11.09 -5.60 -17.68
CA ILE A 220 -10.01 -4.61 -17.70
C ILE A 220 -8.67 -5.25 -18.09
N MET A 221 -8.33 -6.42 -17.52
CA MET A 221 -7.07 -7.12 -17.79
C MET A 221 -6.93 -7.49 -19.27
N GLU A 222 -7.98 -8.04 -19.87
CA GLU A 222 -7.97 -8.39 -21.30
C GLU A 222 -7.96 -7.14 -22.20
N GLN A 223 -8.67 -6.07 -21.82
CA GLN A 223 -8.61 -4.79 -22.52
C GLN A 223 -7.22 -4.16 -22.47
N ALA A 224 -6.44 -4.40 -21.42
CA ALA A 224 -5.03 -4.01 -21.31
C ALA A 224 -4.07 -4.94 -22.10
N GLY A 225 -4.57 -6.00 -22.74
CA GLY A 225 -3.78 -6.97 -23.52
C GLY A 225 -3.32 -8.21 -22.74
N GLY A 226 -3.77 -8.37 -21.49
CA GLY A 226 -3.49 -9.53 -20.65
C GLY A 226 -4.39 -10.74 -20.93
N MET A 227 -4.43 -11.64 -19.94
CA MET A 227 -5.25 -12.85 -19.94
C MET A 227 -5.92 -13.05 -18.57
N SER A 228 -7.11 -13.65 -18.59
CA SER A 228 -7.89 -13.98 -17.40
C SER A 228 -8.40 -15.42 -17.45
N THR A 229 -8.28 -16.17 -16.35
CA THR A 229 -8.72 -17.57 -16.30
C THR A 229 -8.98 -18.06 -14.88
N THR A 230 -9.85 -19.06 -14.74
CA THR A 230 -10.05 -19.83 -13.50
C THR A 230 -9.05 -20.96 -13.31
N GLY A 231 -8.20 -21.22 -14.30
CA GLY A 231 -7.39 -22.42 -14.35
C GLY A 231 -7.91 -23.45 -15.36
N THR A 232 -9.22 -23.44 -15.60
CA THR A 232 -9.90 -24.40 -16.49
C THR A 232 -10.67 -23.73 -17.59
N GLU A 233 -11.18 -22.50 -17.35
CA GLU A 233 -11.96 -21.75 -18.32
C GLU A 233 -11.57 -20.26 -18.32
N ARG A 234 -11.98 -19.52 -19.35
CA ARG A 234 -11.81 -18.06 -19.41
C ARG A 234 -12.90 -17.40 -18.55
N ILE A 235 -12.50 -16.48 -17.66
CA ILE A 235 -13.44 -15.90 -16.67
C ILE A 235 -14.62 -15.20 -17.34
N LEU A 236 -14.37 -14.44 -18.42
CA LEU A 236 -15.42 -13.69 -19.12
C LEU A 236 -16.45 -14.57 -19.84
N ASP A 237 -16.17 -15.85 -20.03
CA ASP A 237 -17.10 -16.78 -20.67
C ASP A 237 -17.96 -17.55 -19.64
N LEU A 238 -17.67 -17.40 -18.34
CA LEU A 238 -18.49 -17.96 -17.27
C LEU A 238 -19.82 -17.22 -17.14
N VAL A 239 -20.91 -17.97 -17.07
CA VAL A 239 -22.25 -17.43 -16.83
C VAL A 239 -22.52 -17.45 -15.32
N PRO A 240 -22.74 -16.28 -14.68
CA PRO A 240 -23.11 -16.23 -13.27
C PRO A 240 -24.44 -16.95 -13.02
N VAL A 241 -24.46 -17.85 -12.03
CA VAL A 241 -25.70 -18.54 -11.61
C VAL A 241 -26.27 -17.89 -10.35
N CYS A 242 -27.60 -17.79 -10.27
CA CYS A 242 -28.32 -17.38 -9.06
C CYS A 242 -29.29 -18.48 -8.65
N THR A 243 -29.15 -18.95 -7.41
CA THR A 243 -29.99 -20.01 -6.82
C THR A 243 -31.48 -19.66 -6.79
N LEU A 244 -31.84 -18.37 -6.73
CA LEU A 244 -33.24 -17.94 -6.79
C LEU A 244 -33.91 -18.15 -8.14
N LEU A 245 -33.21 -17.84 -9.25
CA LEU A 245 -33.81 -18.00 -10.57
C LEU A 245 -34.00 -19.47 -10.93
N ALA A 246 -33.06 -20.34 -10.50
CA ALA A 246 -33.20 -21.79 -10.61
C ALA A 246 -34.41 -22.34 -9.83
N ALA A 247 -34.78 -21.70 -8.71
CA ALA A 247 -35.97 -22.08 -7.92
C ALA A 247 -37.28 -21.50 -8.49
N CYS A 248 -37.23 -20.32 -9.13
CA CYS A 248 -38.39 -19.67 -9.75
C CYS A 248 -38.95 -20.44 -10.95
N ASP A 249 -38.13 -21.16 -11.71
CA ASP A 249 -38.59 -21.99 -12.85
C ASP A 249 -39.48 -23.17 -12.42
N VAL A 250 -39.60 -23.44 -11.12
CA VAL A 250 -40.36 -24.55 -10.54
C VAL A 250 -41.72 -24.10 -9.96
N ILE A 251 -42.02 -22.79 -9.89
CA ILE A 251 -43.21 -22.26 -9.20
C ILE A 251 -44.23 -21.66 -10.21
N PRO A 252 -45.52 -22.05 -10.16
CA PRO A 252 -46.56 -21.48 -11.03
C PRO A 252 -46.67 -19.95 -10.89
N ALA A 253 -46.88 -19.26 -12.01
CA ALA A 253 -46.93 -17.79 -12.13
C ALA A 253 -47.92 -17.10 -11.16
N GLU A 254 -48.91 -17.84 -10.66
CA GLU A 254 -49.96 -17.37 -9.76
C GLU A 254 -49.45 -17.08 -8.33
N CYS A 255 -48.34 -17.68 -7.90
CA CYS A 255 -47.76 -17.49 -6.56
C CYS A 255 -46.75 -16.32 -6.45
N ALA A 256 -46.35 -15.73 -7.58
CA ALA A 256 -45.28 -14.71 -7.61
C ALA A 256 -45.73 -13.32 -7.13
N ASN A 257 -47.05 -13.06 -7.08
CA ASN A 257 -47.61 -11.72 -6.80
C ASN A 257 -48.08 -11.52 -5.35
N ASP A 258 -48.00 -12.53 -4.48
CA ASP A 258 -48.38 -12.41 -3.07
C ASP A 258 -47.13 -12.32 -2.17
N PRO A 259 -46.80 -11.13 -1.62
CA PRO A 259 -45.62 -10.93 -0.79
C PRO A 259 -45.68 -11.63 0.57
N VAL A 260 -46.85 -12.11 1.00
CA VAL A 260 -47.05 -12.84 2.27
C VAL A 260 -46.90 -14.34 2.07
N VAL A 261 -47.25 -14.86 0.88
CA VAL A 261 -47.31 -16.31 0.60
C VAL A 261 -46.04 -16.83 -0.07
N CYS A 262 -45.30 -16.00 -0.82
CA CYS A 262 -44.16 -16.48 -1.61
C CYS A 262 -42.90 -16.76 -0.76
N PRO A 263 -42.45 -18.03 -0.62
CA PRO A 263 -41.24 -18.38 0.14
C PRO A 263 -39.96 -17.79 -0.47
N LEU A 264 -39.98 -17.40 -1.75
CA LEU A 264 -38.86 -16.80 -2.49
C LEU A 264 -38.43 -15.44 -1.93
N HIS A 265 -39.31 -14.66 -1.29
CA HIS A 265 -38.89 -13.41 -0.64
C HIS A 265 -38.00 -13.65 0.59
N ARG A 266 -37.92 -14.89 1.10
CA ARG A 266 -37.00 -15.29 2.17
C ARG A 266 -35.77 -16.06 1.66
N LEU A 267 -35.73 -16.42 0.38
CA LEU A 267 -34.57 -17.06 -0.21
C LEU A 267 -33.50 -15.99 -0.46
N GLN A 268 -32.28 -16.22 0.02
CA GLN A 268 -31.13 -15.35 -0.27
C GLN A 268 -30.72 -15.52 -1.73
N THR A 269 -30.62 -14.42 -2.47
CA THR A 269 -30.03 -14.41 -3.82
C THR A 269 -28.54 -14.69 -3.68
N ASP A 270 -28.10 -15.93 -3.90
CA ASP A 270 -26.67 -16.22 -3.94
C ASP A 270 -26.11 -15.80 -5.31
N ILE A 271 -25.92 -14.49 -5.49
CA ILE A 271 -25.17 -13.89 -6.61
C ILE A 271 -23.66 -13.87 -6.32
N HIS A 272 -23.21 -14.62 -5.32
CA HIS A 272 -21.82 -14.66 -4.85
C HIS A 272 -21.06 -15.87 -5.35
N GLN A 273 -21.46 -16.46 -6.50
CA GLN A 273 -20.69 -17.53 -7.16
C GLN A 273 -19.20 -17.19 -7.14
N ARG A 274 -18.40 -18.10 -6.58
CA ARG A 274 -16.97 -17.89 -6.39
C ARG A 274 -16.19 -18.57 -7.52
N ALA A 275 -15.03 -18.00 -7.84
CA ALA A 275 -14.09 -18.61 -8.75
C ALA A 275 -12.65 -18.45 -8.26
N PRO A 276 -11.75 -19.42 -8.51
CA PRO A 276 -10.32 -19.13 -8.54
C PRO A 276 -10.03 -18.11 -9.65
N ILE A 277 -9.08 -17.20 -9.43
CA ILE A 277 -8.79 -16.12 -10.36
C ILE A 277 -7.30 -16.02 -10.61
N PHE A 278 -6.92 -16.10 -11.89
CA PHE A 278 -5.57 -15.85 -12.39
C PHE A 278 -5.63 -14.75 -13.45
N LEU A 279 -4.95 -13.64 -13.18
CA LEU A 279 -4.94 -12.45 -14.05
C LEU A 279 -3.51 -12.02 -14.31
N GLY A 280 -3.15 -11.71 -15.55
CA GLY A 280 -1.81 -11.19 -15.83
C GLY A 280 -1.41 -11.19 -17.29
N CYS A 281 -0.10 -11.10 -17.51
CA CYS A 281 0.44 -11.17 -18.87
C CYS A 281 0.26 -12.59 -19.43
N LYS A 282 0.07 -12.69 -20.75
CA LYS A 282 -0.18 -13.98 -21.43
C LYS A 282 0.91 -14.99 -21.11
N ARG A 283 2.19 -14.58 -21.17
CA ARG A 283 3.37 -15.40 -20.85
C ARG A 283 3.24 -16.11 -19.50
N ASP A 284 2.86 -15.38 -18.45
CA ASP A 284 2.88 -15.93 -17.09
C ASP A 284 1.59 -16.68 -16.78
N VAL A 285 0.43 -16.19 -17.24
CA VAL A 285 -0.86 -16.90 -17.04
C VAL A 285 -0.89 -18.22 -17.82
N GLN A 286 -0.34 -18.28 -19.04
CA GLN A 286 -0.23 -19.51 -19.83
C GLN A 286 0.78 -20.52 -19.30
N ARG A 287 1.59 -20.17 -18.29
CA ARG A 287 2.50 -21.09 -17.60
C ARG A 287 2.00 -21.48 -16.21
N SER A 288 1.07 -20.69 -15.69
CA SER A 288 0.43 -20.95 -14.41
C SER A 288 -0.30 -22.31 -14.43
N PRO A 289 -0.78 -22.80 -13.27
CA PRO A 289 -1.60 -24.02 -13.16
C PRO A 289 -2.70 -24.12 -14.21
N ALA A 290 -3.20 -22.97 -14.63
CA ALA A 290 -4.18 -22.80 -15.69
C ALA A 290 -3.79 -23.41 -17.04
N ALA A 291 -2.50 -23.64 -17.29
CA ALA A 291 -1.98 -24.15 -18.54
C ALA A 291 -2.19 -25.66 -18.72
N LEU A 292 -2.22 -26.42 -17.61
CA LEU A 292 -2.17 -27.89 -17.64
C LEU A 292 -3.48 -28.51 -18.17
N GLY A 293 -4.55 -27.73 -18.34
CA GLY A 293 -5.80 -28.14 -18.98
C GLY A 293 -6.14 -27.42 -20.30
N PHE A 294 -5.26 -26.55 -20.81
CA PHE A 294 -5.67 -25.44 -21.69
C PHE A 294 -4.80 -25.29 -22.95
N SER A 295 -4.45 -26.41 -23.58
CA SER A 295 -3.47 -26.44 -24.69
C SER A 295 -3.97 -25.90 -26.04
N ASN A 296 -5.19 -25.35 -26.18
CA ASN A 296 -5.74 -24.95 -27.50
C ASN A 296 -6.65 -23.70 -27.47
N PHE A 297 -6.21 -22.57 -26.91
CA PHE A 297 -6.97 -21.32 -27.02
C PHE A 297 -6.34 -20.34 -28.03
N LYS A 298 -7.06 -20.06 -29.12
CA LYS A 298 -6.82 -18.89 -29.96
C LYS A 298 -7.71 -17.75 -29.42
N PRO A 299 -7.16 -16.56 -29.12
CA PRO A 299 -7.98 -15.42 -28.75
C PRO A 299 -9.03 -15.18 -29.82
N LYS A 300 -10.32 -15.13 -29.46
CA LYS A 300 -11.34 -14.66 -30.40
C LYS A 300 -10.99 -13.20 -30.78
N PRO A 301 -11.10 -12.81 -32.06
CA PRO A 301 -10.83 -11.44 -32.48
C PRO A 301 -11.71 -10.47 -31.69
N LYS A 302 -11.19 -9.27 -31.43
CA LYS A 302 -11.90 -8.16 -30.77
C LYS A 302 -13.26 -7.98 -31.46
N GLN A 303 -14.33 -8.51 -30.88
CA GLN A 303 -15.66 -8.00 -31.17
C GLN A 303 -15.78 -6.75 -30.32
N ASN A 304 -15.79 -5.58 -30.96
CA ASN A 304 -16.31 -4.40 -30.30
C ASN A 304 -17.71 -4.78 -29.83
N PRO A 305 -18.05 -4.64 -28.53
CA PRO A 305 -19.41 -4.87 -28.10
C PRO A 305 -20.28 -3.95 -28.96
N VAL A 306 -21.15 -4.53 -29.78
CA VAL A 306 -22.27 -3.79 -30.35
C VAL A 306 -23.10 -3.44 -29.14
N ILE A 307 -23.00 -2.19 -28.68
CA ILE A 307 -23.84 -1.67 -27.60
C ILE A 307 -25.27 -1.90 -28.10
N PRO A 308 -26.04 -2.85 -27.54
CA PRO A 308 -27.44 -3.00 -27.89
C PRO A 308 -28.12 -1.67 -27.52
N ASP A 309 -29.22 -1.31 -28.17
CA ASP A 309 -30.07 -0.20 -27.72
C ASP A 309 -30.58 -0.51 -26.30
N PHE A 310 -29.74 -0.20 -25.31
CA PHE A 310 -29.98 -0.43 -23.90
C PHE A 310 -30.79 0.75 -23.45
N VAL A 311 -32.09 0.53 -23.27
CA VAL A 311 -32.97 1.44 -22.54
C VAL A 311 -32.93 0.97 -21.09
N PRO A 312 -32.03 1.47 -20.23
CA PRO A 312 -32.18 1.21 -18.81
C PRO A 312 -33.55 1.73 -18.40
N SER A 313 -34.31 0.93 -17.65
CA SER A 313 -35.55 1.47 -17.09
C SER A 313 -35.19 2.75 -16.33
N VAL A 314 -35.87 3.86 -16.65
CA VAL A 314 -35.69 5.19 -16.04
C VAL A 314 -35.64 5.12 -14.50
N THR A 315 -36.23 4.07 -13.94
CA THR A 315 -36.23 3.68 -12.53
C THR A 315 -34.85 3.35 -11.94
N LEU A 316 -33.94 2.71 -12.68
CA LEU A 316 -32.62 2.29 -12.18
C LEU A 316 -31.66 3.48 -12.03
N VAL A 317 -31.60 4.33 -13.08
CA VAL A 317 -30.84 5.57 -13.07
C VAL A 317 -31.38 6.53 -11.99
N ARG A 318 -32.71 6.65 -11.86
CA ARG A 318 -33.34 7.45 -10.78
C ARG A 318 -33.01 6.91 -9.39
N SER A 319 -32.95 5.59 -9.20
CA SER A 319 -32.64 4.98 -7.89
C SER A 319 -31.19 5.18 -7.48
N PHE A 320 -30.24 5.10 -8.42
CA PHE A 320 -28.83 5.40 -8.16
C PHE A 320 -28.59 6.89 -7.90
N ILE A 321 -29.32 7.78 -8.60
CA ILE A 321 -29.34 9.23 -8.35
C ILE A 321 -29.97 9.54 -6.97
N LEU A 322 -31.04 8.85 -6.58
CA LEU A 322 -31.65 9.00 -5.25
C LEU A 322 -30.74 8.50 -4.13
N PHE A 323 -30.00 7.41 -4.36
CA PHE A 323 -29.00 6.88 -3.44
C PHE A 323 -27.84 7.89 -3.24
N THR A 324 -27.26 8.41 -4.31
CA THR A 324 -26.21 9.46 -4.23
C THR A 324 -26.73 10.74 -3.59
N ARG A 325 -27.98 11.14 -3.85
CA ARG A 325 -28.64 12.27 -3.15
C ARG A 325 -28.88 12.01 -1.66
N ARG A 326 -29.30 10.80 -1.27
CA ARG A 326 -29.44 10.40 0.14
C ARG A 326 -28.09 10.36 0.86
N PHE A 327 -27.03 9.96 0.17
CA PHE A 327 -25.66 9.99 0.67
C PHE A 327 -25.16 11.43 0.92
N VAL A 328 -25.46 12.36 0.01
CA VAL A 328 -25.18 13.79 0.21
C VAL A 328 -26.04 14.39 1.32
N ALA A 329 -27.29 13.95 1.48
CA ALA A 329 -28.19 14.41 2.55
C ALA A 329 -27.81 13.85 3.94
N ALA A 330 -27.30 12.63 4.04
CA ALA A 330 -26.84 12.02 5.29
C ALA A 330 -25.68 12.80 5.95
N ARG A 331 -24.91 13.57 5.17
CA ARG A 331 -23.90 14.51 5.69
C ARG A 331 -24.49 15.66 6.52
N ARG A 332 -25.78 15.99 6.37
CA ARG A 332 -26.44 17.07 7.15
C ARG A 332 -27.07 16.60 8.46
N SER A 333 -27.19 15.29 8.68
CA SER A 333 -27.91 14.74 9.85
C SER A 333 -27.05 13.91 10.80
N PHE A 334 -25.75 13.77 10.56
CA PHE A 334 -24.80 13.25 11.55
C PHE A 334 -24.41 14.35 12.55
N CYS A 335 -25.42 14.88 13.23
CA CYS A 335 -25.29 15.62 14.46
C CYS A 335 -26.09 14.85 15.51
N PHE A 336 -25.40 14.29 16.51
CA PHE A 336 -25.94 13.71 17.74
C PHE A 336 -27.22 12.86 17.62
N ARG A 337 -27.08 11.56 17.32
CA ARG A 337 -28.03 10.57 17.86
C ARG A 337 -27.29 9.37 18.43
N ARG A 338 -27.30 9.30 19.76
CA ARG A 338 -26.81 8.22 20.61
C ARG A 338 -27.80 7.06 20.47
N CYS A 339 -27.54 6.11 19.57
CA CYS A 339 -28.32 4.88 19.51
C CYS A 339 -27.84 3.94 20.63
N TYR A 340 -28.54 3.96 21.76
CA TYR A 340 -28.42 2.96 22.81
C TYR A 340 -28.91 1.61 22.25
N SER A 341 -28.03 0.62 22.23
CA SER A 341 -28.37 -0.81 22.15
C SER A 341 -27.82 -1.49 23.42
N PRO A 342 -28.48 -2.52 23.98
CA PRO A 342 -28.13 -3.08 25.28
C PRO A 342 -26.79 -3.86 25.24
N PRO A 343 -26.14 -4.07 26.40
CA PRO A 343 -24.72 -4.36 26.46
C PRO A 343 -24.43 -5.84 26.21
N VAL A 344 -23.73 -6.14 25.12
CA VAL A 344 -22.79 -7.28 25.08
C VAL A 344 -21.40 -6.72 25.45
N ALA A 345 -21.33 -6.14 26.65
CA ALA A 345 -20.14 -5.49 27.17
C ALA A 345 -19.50 -6.38 28.24
N SER A 346 -18.55 -7.24 27.82
CA SER A 346 -17.56 -7.77 28.77
C SER A 346 -16.23 -8.24 28.16
N TYR A 347 -16.02 -8.13 26.83
CA TYR A 347 -14.78 -8.66 26.21
C TYR A 347 -13.97 -7.65 25.38
N TYR A 348 -14.52 -6.49 25.01
CA TYR A 348 -13.91 -5.58 24.03
C TYR A 348 -13.25 -4.32 24.62
N GLN A 349 -13.27 -4.14 25.93
CA GLN A 349 -12.76 -2.91 26.57
C GLN A 349 -11.24 -2.84 26.74
N SER A 350 -10.49 -3.89 26.39
CA SER A 350 -9.03 -3.93 26.62
C SER A 350 -8.15 -3.63 25.39
N ILE A 351 -8.72 -3.31 24.22
CA ILE A 351 -7.95 -3.25 22.94
C ILE A 351 -7.74 -1.81 22.42
N MET A 352 -8.28 -0.78 23.08
CA MET A 352 -8.18 0.60 22.58
C MET A 352 -7.02 1.34 23.26
N SER A 353 -6.02 1.73 22.47
CA SER A 353 -5.21 2.93 22.73
C SER A 353 -6.13 4.05 23.24
N THR A 354 -5.72 4.81 24.26
CA THR A 354 -6.53 5.88 24.87
C THR A 354 -7.31 6.65 23.81
N GLU A 355 -8.65 6.56 23.84
CA GLU A 355 -9.52 7.19 22.84
C GLU A 355 -9.15 8.67 22.71
N VAL A 356 -8.81 9.09 21.49
CA VAL A 356 -8.55 10.50 21.22
C VAL A 356 -9.89 11.21 21.22
N ASP A 357 -10.03 12.22 22.08
CA ASP A 357 -11.22 13.05 22.11
C ASP A 357 -11.33 13.89 20.83
N HIS A 358 -12.14 13.43 19.89
CA HIS A 358 -12.40 14.12 18.63
C HIS A 358 -13.19 15.44 18.81
N SER A 359 -13.75 15.73 19.99
CA SER A 359 -14.39 17.02 20.28
C SER A 359 -13.37 18.15 20.56
N ASN A 360 -12.13 17.78 20.88
CA ASN A 360 -11.01 18.70 21.09
C ASN A 360 -9.87 18.38 20.11
N PRO A 361 -9.96 18.81 18.85
CA PRO A 361 -8.91 18.57 17.86
C PRO A 361 -7.55 19.12 18.32
N ILE A 362 -6.54 18.25 18.36
CA ILE A 362 -5.16 18.60 18.74
C ILE A 362 -4.28 18.53 17.51
N THR A 363 -3.72 19.68 17.09
CA THR A 363 -2.71 19.72 16.03
C THR A 363 -1.37 19.22 16.54
N LEU A 364 -0.50 18.76 15.65
CA LEU A 364 0.89 18.40 15.97
C LEU A 364 1.61 19.54 16.70
N SER A 365 1.50 20.77 16.20
CA SER A 365 2.15 21.93 16.81
C SER A 365 1.62 22.18 18.24
N ARG A 366 0.31 22.08 18.46
CA ARG A 366 -0.28 22.20 19.82
C ARG A 366 0.19 21.09 20.74
N PHE A 367 0.28 19.87 20.22
CA PHE A 367 0.70 18.70 20.97
C PHE A 367 2.17 18.81 21.41
N ILE A 368 3.08 19.17 20.49
CA ILE A 368 4.49 19.39 20.79
C ILE A 368 4.68 20.51 21.82
N LEU A 369 3.98 21.64 21.66
CA LEU A 369 4.05 22.76 22.61
C LEU A 369 3.48 22.43 24.00
N ALA A 370 2.60 21.44 24.10
CA ALA A 370 2.02 20.99 25.37
C ALA A 370 2.88 19.92 26.07
N GLU A 371 3.80 19.28 25.36
CA GLU A 371 4.60 18.18 25.88
C GLU A 371 5.76 18.69 26.74
N LYS A 372 5.78 18.30 28.02
CA LYS A 372 6.71 18.87 29.01
C LYS A 372 8.17 18.62 28.66
N ASP A 373 8.47 17.44 28.12
CA ASP A 373 9.82 17.04 27.73
C ASP A 373 10.34 17.87 26.54
N ILE A 374 9.44 18.38 25.69
CA ILE A 374 9.78 19.18 24.51
C ILE A 374 9.70 20.69 24.80
N GLN A 375 8.88 21.12 25.76
CA GLN A 375 8.76 22.53 26.16
C GLN A 375 10.11 23.16 26.56
N GLY A 376 11.01 22.37 27.17
CA GLY A 376 12.37 22.82 27.51
C GLY A 376 13.33 22.88 26.31
N ASN A 377 12.90 22.48 25.12
CA ASN A 377 13.74 22.19 23.96
C ASN A 377 13.19 22.84 22.68
N SER A 378 13.38 24.16 22.59
CA SER A 378 12.93 24.98 21.45
C SER A 378 13.44 24.47 20.11
N ASP A 379 14.70 24.01 20.06
CA ASP A 379 15.35 23.58 18.82
C ASP A 379 14.69 22.30 18.26
N LEU A 380 14.29 21.37 19.13
CA LEU A 380 13.57 20.17 18.72
C LEU A 380 12.14 20.49 18.26
N SER A 381 11.48 21.46 18.90
CA SER A 381 10.14 21.94 18.49
C SER A 381 10.15 22.55 17.08
N VAL A 382 11.18 23.35 16.78
CA VAL A 382 11.39 23.94 15.44
C VAL A 382 11.67 22.83 14.42
N LEU A 383 12.50 21.85 14.77
CA LEU A 383 12.83 20.74 13.89
C LEU A 383 11.59 19.92 13.49
N PHE A 384 10.71 19.60 14.45
CA PHE A 384 9.45 18.93 14.14
C PHE A 384 8.52 19.78 13.27
N SER A 385 8.51 21.10 13.46
CA SER A 385 7.72 22.00 12.61
C SER A 385 8.23 22.04 11.17
N SER A 386 9.55 22.00 10.97
CA SER A 386 10.17 21.88 9.64
C SER A 386 9.87 20.54 8.98
N ILE A 387 9.95 19.43 9.72
CA ILE A 387 9.59 18.10 9.23
C ILE A 387 8.10 18.05 8.84
N GLU A 388 7.24 18.64 9.68
CA GLU A 388 5.81 18.76 9.42
C GLU A 388 5.55 19.47 8.08
N LEU A 389 6.24 20.59 7.81
CA LEU A 389 6.11 21.32 6.56
C LEU A 389 6.60 20.50 5.38
N ALA A 390 7.80 19.91 5.47
CA ALA A 390 8.39 19.09 4.41
C ALA A 390 7.46 17.93 4.01
N CYS A 391 6.91 17.22 5.01
CA CYS A 391 5.95 16.15 4.80
C CYS A 391 4.66 16.61 4.10
N LYS A 392 4.16 17.82 4.39
CA LYS A 392 2.98 18.39 3.70
C LYS A 392 3.28 18.68 2.23
N VAL A 393 4.45 19.23 1.94
CA VAL A 393 4.85 19.56 0.57
C VAL A 393 5.03 18.28 -0.25
N ILE A 394 5.73 17.28 0.26
CA ILE A 394 5.87 15.97 -0.40
C ILE A 394 4.49 15.31 -0.58
N ALA A 395 3.64 15.30 0.45
CA ALA A 395 2.29 14.74 0.33
C ALA A 395 1.47 15.41 -0.78
N SER A 396 1.64 16.71 -1.00
CA SER A 396 1.01 17.45 -2.11
C SER A 396 1.58 17.02 -3.47
N ALA A 397 2.91 16.92 -3.57
CA ALA A 397 3.61 16.50 -4.78
C ALA A 397 3.25 15.06 -5.19
N VAL A 398 3.35 14.10 -4.26
CA VAL A 398 3.02 12.68 -4.50
C VAL A 398 1.57 12.51 -4.98
N ARG A 399 0.62 13.27 -4.41
CA ARG A 399 -0.80 13.22 -4.82
C ARG A 399 -1.05 13.66 -6.26
N ARG A 400 -0.22 14.60 -6.75
CA ARG A 400 -0.36 15.20 -8.08
C ARG A 400 0.66 14.67 -9.09
N ALA A 401 1.50 13.73 -8.69
CA ALA A 401 2.63 13.25 -9.49
C ALA A 401 2.24 12.82 -10.92
N GLY A 402 1.12 12.09 -11.07
CA GLY A 402 0.62 11.67 -12.38
C GLY A 402 -0.01 12.77 -13.22
N LEU A 403 -0.27 13.94 -12.65
CA LEU A 403 -0.81 15.13 -13.34
C LEU A 403 0.29 16.07 -13.80
N THR A 404 1.40 16.12 -13.06
CA THR A 404 2.51 17.06 -13.27
C THR A 404 3.72 16.42 -13.97
N GLY A 405 3.58 15.20 -14.50
CA GLY A 405 4.68 14.50 -15.19
C GLY A 405 5.85 14.14 -14.28
N LEU A 406 5.61 14.01 -12.96
CA LEU A 406 6.63 13.64 -11.98
C LEU A 406 6.83 12.11 -11.86
N TYR A 407 6.08 11.32 -12.64
CA TYR A 407 6.37 9.90 -12.81
C TYR A 407 7.58 9.68 -13.72
N GLY A 408 8.29 8.58 -13.48
CA GLY A 408 9.45 8.18 -14.27
C GLY A 408 10.79 8.56 -13.67
N LEU A 409 11.84 8.21 -14.43
CA LEU A 409 13.23 8.39 -14.07
C LEU A 409 13.65 9.85 -14.29
N ASP A 410 14.58 10.31 -13.46
CA ASP A 410 15.27 11.59 -13.64
C ASP A 410 16.44 11.49 -14.64
N GLY A 411 16.97 10.28 -14.83
CA GLY A 411 18.12 10.01 -15.72
C GLY A 411 19.46 9.88 -14.99
N SER A 412 19.45 10.07 -13.66
CA SER A 412 20.59 9.90 -12.75
C SER A 412 20.52 8.56 -11.98
N GLU A 413 21.66 8.09 -11.48
CA GLU A 413 21.78 6.98 -10.52
C GLU A 413 22.26 7.55 -9.18
N ASN A 414 21.69 7.11 -8.06
CA ASN A 414 22.11 7.60 -6.73
C ASN A 414 23.39 6.90 -6.23
N ALA A 415 23.93 7.37 -5.10
CA ALA A 415 25.14 6.85 -4.46
C ALA A 415 25.08 5.33 -4.14
N THR A 416 23.88 4.74 -4.14
CA THR A 416 23.65 3.32 -3.85
C THR A 416 23.39 2.45 -5.10
N GLY A 417 23.43 3.06 -6.29
CA GLY A 417 23.25 2.42 -7.59
C GLY A 417 21.79 2.19 -8.00
N ASP A 418 20.81 2.80 -7.33
CA ASP A 418 19.41 2.78 -7.72
C ASP A 418 19.12 3.93 -8.72
N GLN A 419 18.30 3.69 -9.74
CA GLN A 419 17.90 4.75 -10.69
C GLN A 419 16.96 5.74 -10.00
N VAL A 420 17.33 7.02 -10.03
CA VAL A 420 16.63 8.09 -9.30
C VAL A 420 15.35 8.47 -10.02
N LYS A 421 14.24 8.57 -9.27
CA LYS A 421 13.00 9.13 -9.80
C LYS A 421 12.94 10.63 -9.55
N LYS A 422 12.23 11.36 -10.40
CA LYS A 422 12.04 12.82 -10.26
C LYS A 422 11.48 13.25 -8.89
N LEU A 423 10.64 12.40 -8.29
CA LEU A 423 10.09 12.65 -6.96
C LEU A 423 11.10 12.45 -5.84
N ASP A 424 12.12 11.62 -6.04
CA ASP A 424 13.17 11.39 -5.04
C ASP A 424 14.02 12.66 -4.92
N VAL A 425 14.44 13.21 -6.07
CA VAL A 425 15.13 14.52 -6.15
C VAL A 425 14.31 15.64 -5.51
N LEU A 426 13.04 15.78 -5.91
CA LEU A 426 12.16 16.81 -5.35
C LEU A 426 11.99 16.66 -3.82
N SER A 427 11.84 15.43 -3.34
CA SER A 427 11.65 15.15 -1.91
C SER A 427 12.91 15.43 -1.12
N ASN A 428 14.08 15.09 -1.67
CA ASN A 428 15.39 15.44 -1.13
C ASN A 428 15.55 16.97 -1.00
N ASP A 429 15.31 17.71 -2.09
CA ASP A 429 15.39 19.18 -2.11
C ASP A 429 14.45 19.82 -1.08
N ILE A 430 13.23 19.31 -0.94
CA ILE A 430 12.27 19.81 0.05
C ILE A 430 12.82 19.61 1.46
N PHE A 431 13.39 18.44 1.77
CA PHE A 431 13.94 18.16 3.09
C PHE A 431 15.18 19.01 3.37
N ILE A 432 16.14 19.08 2.44
CA ILE A 432 17.37 19.89 2.55
C ILE A 432 17.04 21.38 2.69
N ASN A 433 16.02 21.89 1.99
CA ASN A 433 15.65 23.31 2.12
C ASN A 433 14.86 23.60 3.41
N SER A 434 14.07 22.62 3.88
CA SER A 434 13.26 22.79 5.11
C SER A 434 14.08 22.60 6.39
N LEU A 435 15.19 21.88 6.29
CA LEU A 435 16.01 21.44 7.40
C LEU A 435 17.46 21.81 7.08
N LYS A 436 18.16 22.47 7.99
CA LYS A 436 19.62 22.60 7.85
C LYS A 436 20.24 21.24 8.25
N VAL A 437 20.32 20.27 7.30
CA VAL A 437 20.57 18.82 7.53
C VAL A 437 22.06 18.42 7.51
N MET A 438 22.37 17.24 8.08
CA MET A 438 23.65 16.54 8.00
C MET A 438 23.73 15.33 7.05
N VAL A 439 22.69 14.48 6.85
CA VAL A 439 22.78 13.29 5.94
C VAL A 439 21.46 12.96 5.25
N SER A 440 21.50 12.64 3.95
CA SER A 440 20.38 12.16 3.12
C SER A 440 20.75 10.85 2.41
N GLU A 441 19.76 9.99 2.11
CA GLU A 441 19.95 8.82 1.24
C GLU A 441 20.47 9.18 -0.17
N GLU A 442 20.04 10.32 -0.70
CA GLU A 442 20.33 10.71 -2.09
C GLU A 442 21.70 11.40 -2.25
N GLU A 443 22.41 11.66 -1.16
CA GLU A 443 23.69 12.36 -1.15
C GLU A 443 24.84 11.39 -0.84
N GLU A 444 25.92 11.43 -1.64
CA GLU A 444 27.12 10.61 -1.40
C GLU A 444 27.88 11.07 -0.14
N LYS A 445 27.80 12.36 0.18
CA LYS A 445 28.50 12.97 1.31
C LYS A 445 27.52 13.66 2.25
N PRO A 446 27.81 13.65 3.57
CA PRO A 446 27.07 14.47 4.53
C PRO A 446 27.06 15.95 4.13
N ILE A 447 25.88 16.57 4.18
CA ILE A 447 25.72 18.01 3.98
C ILE A 447 26.13 18.70 5.28
N VAL A 448 27.20 19.48 5.29
CA VAL A 448 27.53 20.25 6.50
C VAL A 448 26.82 21.58 6.43
N VAL A 449 26.00 21.88 7.44
CA VAL A 449 25.42 23.21 7.59
C VAL A 449 26.52 24.16 7.99
N ASP A 450 26.89 25.07 7.08
CA ASP A 450 27.83 26.14 7.39
C ASP A 450 27.36 26.94 8.60
N ASN A 451 28.29 27.22 9.52
CA ASN A 451 28.06 28.20 10.57
C ASN A 451 27.95 29.56 9.88
N ASP A 452 26.73 29.97 9.63
CA ASP A 452 26.42 31.26 9.03
C ASP A 452 27.21 32.35 9.77
N SER A 453 27.91 33.22 9.03
CA SER A 453 28.79 34.30 9.51
C SER A 453 28.08 35.36 10.38
N SER A 454 26.82 35.12 10.72
CA SER A 454 25.87 35.96 11.42
C SER A 454 25.85 35.75 12.96
N GLY A 455 26.74 34.93 13.52
CA GLY A 455 26.79 34.68 14.97
C GLY A 455 25.70 33.73 15.48
N SER A 456 25.09 32.94 14.60
CA SER A 456 24.09 31.93 14.97
C SER A 456 24.71 30.77 15.77
N ARG A 457 24.00 30.32 16.81
CA ARG A 457 24.40 29.18 17.66
C ARG A 457 24.52 27.90 16.81
N ARG A 458 25.58 27.11 17.04
CA ARG A 458 25.79 25.80 16.39
C ARG A 458 24.55 24.91 16.52
N PRO A 459 24.14 24.18 15.47
CA PRO A 459 22.97 23.30 15.53
C PRO A 459 23.20 22.18 16.54
N LYS A 460 22.19 21.91 17.38
CA LYS A 460 22.25 20.89 18.45
C LYS A 460 21.96 19.47 17.95
N TYR A 461 21.31 19.32 16.80
CA TYR A 461 20.84 18.04 16.28
C TYR A 461 21.41 17.75 14.91
N CYS A 462 21.57 16.46 14.64
CA CYS A 462 21.81 15.88 13.33
C CYS A 462 20.56 15.14 12.89
N ILE A 463 20.26 15.14 11.60
CA ILE A 463 19.16 14.35 11.05
C ILE A 463 19.66 13.49 9.89
N ALA A 464 19.31 12.21 9.91
CA ALA A 464 19.43 11.27 8.80
C ALA A 464 18.04 11.02 8.25
N PHE A 465 17.86 11.01 6.94
CA PHE A 465 16.53 10.77 6.35
C PHE A 465 16.59 10.04 5.02
N ASP A 466 15.56 9.24 4.78
CA ASP A 466 15.16 8.74 3.45
C ASP A 466 13.97 9.62 3.00
N PRO A 467 14.15 10.46 1.96
CA PRO A 467 13.12 11.38 1.52
C PRO A 467 11.88 10.65 0.97
N LEU A 468 12.03 9.47 0.36
CA LEU A 468 10.94 8.77 -0.30
C LEU A 468 11.12 7.23 -0.42
N ASP A 469 11.00 6.52 0.71
CA ASP A 469 10.90 5.05 0.78
C ASP A 469 9.84 4.50 -0.20
N GLY A 470 10.26 3.49 -0.95
CA GLY A 470 9.39 2.75 -1.85
C GLY A 470 9.03 3.52 -3.12
N SER A 471 9.83 4.52 -3.51
CA SER A 471 9.63 5.33 -4.73
C SER A 471 9.39 4.49 -5.99
N SER A 472 10.01 3.30 -6.07
CA SER A 472 9.78 2.31 -7.12
C SER A 472 8.30 1.92 -7.31
N ASN A 473 7.45 2.07 -6.29
CA ASN A 473 6.02 1.74 -6.35
C ASN A 473 5.08 2.91 -6.70
N ILE A 474 5.61 4.13 -6.85
CA ILE A 474 4.80 5.35 -7.08
C ILE A 474 3.92 5.24 -8.32
N ASP A 475 4.44 4.69 -9.42
CA ASP A 475 3.70 4.62 -10.69
C ASP A 475 2.48 3.68 -10.56
N CYS A 476 2.54 2.72 -9.64
CA CYS A 476 1.44 1.81 -9.30
C CYS A 476 0.54 2.35 -8.19
N ASN A 477 0.73 3.60 -7.75
CA ASN A 477 -0.09 4.27 -6.75
C ASN A 477 -0.23 3.48 -5.44
N VAL A 478 0.83 2.76 -5.08
CA VAL A 478 0.99 2.07 -3.80
C VAL A 478 1.63 3.04 -2.81
N SER A 479 1.32 2.86 -1.52
CA SER A 479 1.84 3.72 -0.46
C SER A 479 3.37 3.76 -0.42
N THR A 480 3.89 4.96 -0.24
CA THR A 480 5.30 5.29 -0.01
C THR A 480 5.45 6.07 1.28
N GLY A 481 6.65 6.48 1.66
CA GLY A 481 6.80 7.35 2.81
C GLY A 481 8.14 8.03 2.90
N THR A 482 8.32 8.87 3.91
CA THR A 482 9.60 9.47 4.29
C THR A 482 9.99 8.90 5.64
N ILE A 483 11.28 8.64 5.87
CA ILE A 483 11.81 8.13 7.14
C ILE A 483 12.84 9.14 7.66
N PHE A 484 12.84 9.40 8.96
CA PHE A 484 13.84 10.29 9.56
C PHE A 484 14.26 9.85 10.97
N ALA A 485 15.52 10.14 11.28
CA ALA A 485 16.20 9.83 12.52
C ALA A 485 16.93 11.09 13.03
N ILE A 486 16.69 11.49 14.28
CA ILE A 486 17.26 12.69 14.89
C ILE A 486 18.24 12.27 16.00
N TYR A 487 19.50 12.65 15.83
CA TYR A 487 20.59 12.41 16.77
C TYR A 487 20.98 13.69 17.48
N GLN A 488 21.44 13.57 18.73
CA GLN A 488 22.10 14.66 19.43
C GLN A 488 23.51 14.83 18.84
N ARG A 489 23.84 16.03 18.37
CA ARG A 489 25.21 16.36 17.96
C ARG A 489 26.11 16.35 19.20
N ASN A 490 27.34 15.86 19.07
CA ASN A 490 28.32 16.03 20.12
C ASN A 490 28.64 17.53 20.28
N PRO A 491 28.43 18.14 21.48
CA PRO A 491 28.69 19.56 21.71
C PRO A 491 30.14 19.98 21.40
N ASP A 492 31.09 19.07 21.60
CA ASP A 492 32.52 19.32 21.43
C ASP A 492 33.00 19.04 19.99
N SER A 493 32.16 18.45 19.14
CA SER A 493 32.48 18.21 17.73
C SER A 493 32.44 19.51 16.94
N GLU A 494 33.40 19.71 16.04
CA GLU A 494 33.37 20.81 15.07
C GLU A 494 32.25 20.67 14.03
N GLY A 495 31.60 19.50 13.97
CA GLY A 495 30.57 19.15 13.01
C GLY A 495 31.14 18.18 11.99
N GLY A 496 30.41 17.13 11.69
CA GLY A 496 30.79 16.19 10.64
C GLY A 496 30.06 14.85 10.75
N ILE A 497 30.43 13.92 9.89
CA ILE A 497 29.80 12.59 9.80
C ILE A 497 29.83 11.83 11.14
N GLN A 498 30.87 12.02 11.94
CA GLN A 498 31.03 11.42 13.26
C GLN A 498 29.88 11.77 14.22
N ASP A 499 29.22 12.91 14.01
CA ASP A 499 28.07 13.31 14.82
C ASP A 499 26.79 12.52 14.50
N ILE A 500 26.79 11.73 13.42
CA ILE A 500 25.65 10.88 13.05
C ILE A 500 25.95 9.38 13.14
N LEU A 501 27.23 8.99 13.16
CA LEU A 501 27.69 7.61 13.30
C LEU A 501 27.58 7.16 14.76
N GLN A 502 26.36 7.17 15.28
CA GLN A 502 26.02 6.81 16.64
C GLN A 502 25.13 5.57 16.64
N GLN A 503 25.21 4.76 17.71
CA GLN A 503 24.28 3.66 17.91
C GLN A 503 22.83 4.17 17.91
N GLY A 504 21.91 3.42 17.30
CA GLY A 504 20.50 3.83 17.19
C GLY A 504 19.82 4.09 18.53
N LYS A 505 20.31 3.48 19.63
CA LYS A 505 19.81 3.76 20.99
C LYS A 505 20.05 5.20 21.47
N HIS A 506 20.91 5.97 20.81
CA HIS A 506 21.18 7.38 21.10
C HIS A 506 20.28 8.35 20.31
N LEU A 507 19.32 7.83 19.53
CA LEU A 507 18.30 8.65 18.89
C LEU A 507 17.52 9.45 19.93
N VAL A 508 17.43 10.77 19.70
CA VAL A 508 16.58 11.68 20.49
C VAL A 508 15.14 11.57 20.02
N ALA A 509 14.93 11.46 18.72
CA ALA A 509 13.63 11.26 18.12
C ALA A 509 13.74 10.52 16.79
N ALA A 510 12.67 9.86 16.39
CA ALA A 510 12.54 9.28 15.05
C ALA A 510 11.08 9.31 14.60
N GLY A 511 10.88 9.20 13.30
CA GLY A 511 9.55 9.11 12.75
C GLY A 511 9.55 8.71 11.28
N TYR A 512 8.33 8.54 10.78
CA TYR A 512 8.09 8.39 9.36
C TYR A 512 6.77 9.06 8.98
N CYS A 513 6.69 9.52 7.73
CA CYS A 513 5.46 10.01 7.13
C CYS A 513 5.01 9.03 6.05
N MET A 514 3.87 8.38 6.22
CA MET A 514 3.29 7.48 5.23
C MET A 514 2.38 8.26 4.27
N TYR A 515 2.69 8.23 2.97
CA TYR A 515 1.88 8.78 1.90
C TYR A 515 0.98 7.70 1.31
N GLY A 516 -0.09 7.36 2.03
CA GLY A 516 -1.09 6.41 1.58
C GLY A 516 -2.44 7.05 1.26
N SER A 517 -3.49 6.25 1.43
CA SER A 517 -4.90 6.67 1.31
C SER A 517 -5.23 7.89 2.18
N SER A 518 -4.61 7.95 3.35
CA SER A 518 -4.45 9.11 4.22
C SER A 518 -2.96 9.36 4.43
N THR A 519 -2.55 10.62 4.62
CA THR A 519 -1.16 10.92 5.01
C THR A 519 -1.05 10.89 6.52
N GLN A 520 -0.13 10.08 7.03
CA GLN A 520 0.03 9.85 8.46
C GLN A 520 1.49 10.07 8.86
N LEU A 521 1.72 11.00 9.77
CA LEU A 521 3.02 11.23 10.39
C LEU A 521 3.06 10.51 11.73
N VAL A 522 3.95 9.52 11.84
CA VAL A 522 4.17 8.74 13.06
C VAL A 522 5.52 9.16 13.63
N LEU A 523 5.56 9.51 14.92
CA LEU A 523 6.76 10.02 15.56
C LEU A 523 6.87 9.60 17.02
N THR A 524 8.11 9.53 17.50
CA THR A 524 8.48 9.28 18.89
C THR A 524 9.72 10.09 19.25
N TRP A 525 9.79 10.54 20.50
CA TRP A 525 10.97 11.16 21.11
C TRP A 525 11.41 10.41 22.37
N GLY A 526 11.16 9.10 22.42
CA GLY A 526 11.45 8.24 23.56
C GLY A 526 10.32 8.11 24.60
N ASN A 527 9.22 8.85 24.42
CA ASN A 527 8.04 8.81 25.29
C ASN A 527 6.78 8.34 24.53
N GLY A 528 6.82 7.08 24.08
CA GLY A 528 5.74 6.46 23.31
C GLY A 528 5.70 6.89 21.84
N VAL A 529 4.80 6.28 21.07
CA VAL A 529 4.65 6.51 19.63
C VAL A 529 3.31 7.19 19.35
N HIS A 530 3.28 8.25 18.56
CA HIS A 530 2.05 9.01 18.27
C HIS A 530 1.85 9.14 16.77
N CYS A 531 0.60 9.03 16.32
CA CYS A 531 0.24 9.18 14.91
C CYS A 531 -0.68 10.37 14.70
N PHE A 532 -0.28 11.23 13.77
CA PHE A 532 -1.04 12.37 13.31
C PHE A 532 -1.49 12.14 11.87
N THR A 533 -2.78 12.32 11.60
CA THR A 533 -3.33 12.24 10.25
C THR A 533 -3.47 13.66 9.69
N LEU A 534 -2.96 13.89 8.49
CA LEU A 534 -3.10 15.17 7.80
C LEU A 534 -4.57 15.41 7.41
N ASP A 535 -5.17 16.50 7.90
CA ASP A 535 -6.42 17.01 7.35
C ASP A 535 -6.12 17.93 6.16
N PRO A 536 -6.43 17.51 4.92
CA PRO A 536 -6.14 18.33 3.75
C PRO A 536 -7.00 19.61 3.65
N THR A 537 -8.10 19.72 4.39
CA THR A 537 -8.97 20.91 4.33
C THR A 537 -8.40 22.11 5.08
N ILE A 538 -7.60 21.86 6.11
CA ILE A 538 -6.96 22.90 6.93
C ILE A 538 -5.42 22.86 6.85
N GLY A 539 -4.85 21.83 6.22
CA GLY A 539 -3.41 21.69 6.05
C GLY A 539 -2.66 21.41 7.36
N ALA A 540 -3.31 20.76 8.33
CA ALA A 540 -2.75 20.49 9.65
C ALA A 540 -2.71 18.98 9.95
N PHE A 541 -1.62 18.53 10.57
CA PHE A 541 -1.54 17.19 11.13
C PHE A 541 -2.29 17.15 12.46
N MET A 542 -3.33 16.31 12.51
CA MET A 542 -4.22 16.18 13.66
C MET A 542 -3.92 14.87 14.38
N LEU A 543 -3.79 14.93 15.71
CA LEU A 543 -3.59 13.73 16.53
C LEU A 543 -4.72 12.76 16.27
N SER A 544 -4.36 11.58 15.76
CA SER A 544 -5.33 10.53 15.41
C SER A 544 -5.19 9.30 16.30
N GLN A 545 -3.97 9.01 16.78
CA GLN A 545 -3.72 7.97 17.77
C GLN A 545 -2.59 8.41 18.70
N LYS A 546 -2.82 8.31 20.01
CA LYS A 546 -1.85 8.64 21.05
C LYS A 546 -1.27 7.36 21.65
N ASN A 547 0.05 7.33 21.88
CA ASN A 547 0.76 6.22 22.52
C ASN A 547 0.41 4.84 21.91
N ILE A 548 0.60 4.72 20.60
CA ILE A 548 0.43 3.49 19.84
C ILE A 548 1.32 2.41 20.45
N ARG A 549 0.70 1.24 20.66
CA ARG A 549 1.37 0.01 21.05
C ARG A 549 1.00 -1.09 20.09
N ILE A 550 1.92 -2.02 19.88
CA ILE A 550 1.60 -3.27 19.19
C ILE A 550 0.51 -3.99 19.99
N PRO A 551 -0.53 -4.55 19.34
CA PRO A 551 -1.60 -5.23 20.04
C PRO A 551 -1.08 -6.42 20.87
N ASP A 552 -1.63 -6.60 22.09
CA ASP A 552 -1.31 -7.75 22.96
C ASP A 552 -1.68 -9.09 22.30
N GLN A 553 -2.73 -9.09 21.47
CA GLN A 553 -3.14 -10.19 20.62
C GLN A 553 -2.88 -9.83 19.14
N PRO A 554 -1.62 -9.94 18.68
CA PRO A 554 -1.27 -9.55 17.33
C PRO A 554 -1.83 -10.54 16.31
N LYS A 555 -2.21 -10.02 15.14
CA LYS A 555 -2.55 -10.86 13.99
C LYS A 555 -1.33 -11.68 13.56
N THR A 556 -1.57 -12.88 13.06
CA THR A 556 -0.55 -13.74 12.46
C THR A 556 -0.28 -13.29 11.03
N ILE A 557 0.65 -12.33 10.87
CA ILE A 557 1.05 -11.76 9.57
C ILE A 557 2.58 -11.81 9.48
N TYR A 558 3.11 -12.26 8.34
CA TYR A 558 4.52 -12.09 8.01
C TYR A 558 4.66 -11.31 6.71
N SER A 559 5.73 -10.52 6.61
CA SER A 559 5.93 -9.57 5.52
C SER A 559 7.34 -9.61 4.97
N CYS A 560 7.51 -10.23 3.80
CA CYS A 560 8.80 -10.38 3.13
C CYS A 560 8.65 -10.62 1.62
N ASN A 561 9.74 -10.39 0.86
CA ASN A 561 9.82 -10.77 -0.55
C ASN A 561 10.18 -12.25 -0.73
N GLU A 562 9.17 -13.12 -0.69
CA GLU A 562 9.36 -14.57 -0.89
C GLU A 562 9.94 -14.98 -2.24
N GLY A 563 10.01 -14.08 -3.21
CA GLY A 563 10.79 -14.26 -4.43
C GLY A 563 12.25 -14.62 -4.16
N ASN A 564 12.81 -14.11 -3.06
CA ASN A 564 14.19 -14.36 -2.68
C ASN A 564 14.38 -15.61 -1.81
N TYR A 565 13.33 -16.43 -1.62
CA TYR A 565 13.37 -17.59 -0.72
C TYR A 565 14.56 -18.50 -0.98
N ALA A 566 14.88 -18.81 -2.25
CA ALA A 566 16.01 -19.66 -2.60
C ALA A 566 17.36 -19.14 -2.08
N HIS A 567 17.51 -17.82 -1.97
CA HIS A 567 18.75 -17.12 -1.60
C HIS A 567 18.89 -16.78 -0.11
N TRP A 568 17.90 -17.14 0.70
CA TRP A 568 17.94 -16.89 2.14
C TRP A 568 18.77 -17.93 2.89
N ASP A 569 19.23 -17.52 4.08
CA ASP A 569 19.83 -18.44 5.04
C ASP A 569 18.80 -19.44 5.60
N ARG A 570 19.32 -20.48 6.28
CA ARG A 570 18.48 -21.55 6.84
C ARG A 570 17.51 -21.06 7.93
N PRO A 571 17.91 -20.21 8.90
CA PRO A 571 16.99 -19.68 9.91
C PRO A 571 15.80 -18.95 9.31
N THR A 572 16.04 -18.09 8.31
CA THR A 572 14.97 -17.33 7.65
C THR A 572 14.01 -18.26 6.92
N LYS A 573 14.53 -19.24 6.17
CA LYS A 573 13.71 -20.25 5.49
C LYS A 573 12.84 -21.01 6.49
N ALA A 574 13.44 -21.51 7.57
CA ALA A 574 12.75 -22.25 8.61
C ALA A 574 11.59 -21.42 9.23
N PHE A 575 11.84 -20.14 9.54
CA PHE A 575 10.80 -19.27 10.10
C PHE A 575 9.61 -19.08 9.14
N VAL A 576 9.87 -18.83 7.86
CA VAL A 576 8.81 -18.64 6.86
C VAL A 576 8.06 -19.94 6.59
N ASP A 577 8.74 -21.08 6.58
CA ASP A 577 8.11 -22.39 6.43
C ASP A 577 7.23 -22.75 7.64
N GLU A 578 7.67 -22.43 8.86
CA GLU A 578 6.84 -22.53 10.07
C GLU A 578 5.58 -21.66 9.96
N CYS A 579 5.69 -20.44 9.43
CA CYS A 579 4.54 -19.55 9.23
C CYS A 579 3.46 -20.17 8.32
N LYS A 580 3.86 -20.95 7.31
CA LYS A 580 2.98 -21.57 6.32
C LYS A 580 2.39 -22.91 6.76
N THR A 581 3.09 -23.64 7.62
CA THR A 581 2.75 -25.02 8.00
C THR A 581 1.96 -25.11 9.31
N LYS A 582 1.84 -24.02 10.08
CA LYS A 582 0.99 -23.96 11.27
C LYS A 582 -0.48 -24.33 10.95
N PRO A 583 -1.22 -24.94 11.90
CA PRO A 583 -2.64 -25.28 11.70
C PRO A 583 -3.51 -24.09 11.30
N THR A 584 -3.18 -22.91 11.82
CA THR A 584 -3.65 -21.62 11.31
C THR A 584 -2.44 -20.88 10.74
N PRO A 585 -2.24 -20.93 9.41
CA PRO A 585 -1.11 -20.27 8.78
C PRO A 585 -1.14 -18.76 8.99
N TYR A 586 0.03 -18.14 8.98
CA TYR A 586 0.13 -16.69 8.97
C TYR A 586 -0.29 -16.16 7.59
N ASN A 587 -0.88 -14.98 7.56
CA ASN A 587 -1.14 -14.28 6.29
C ASN A 587 0.13 -13.64 5.76
N ALA A 588 0.49 -13.91 4.51
CA ALA A 588 1.53 -13.17 3.82
C ALA A 588 0.99 -11.79 3.42
N ARG A 589 1.74 -10.73 3.73
CA ARG A 589 1.46 -9.37 3.23
C ARG A 589 2.79 -8.70 2.96
N TYR A 590 3.00 -8.22 1.74
CA TYR A 590 4.22 -7.52 1.39
C TYR A 590 3.94 -6.47 0.33
N VAL A 591 3.88 -5.21 0.78
CA VAL A 591 3.58 -4.05 -0.06
C VAL A 591 4.76 -3.75 -0.97
N GLY A 592 5.97 -3.84 -0.39
CA GLY A 592 7.22 -3.47 -1.03
C GLY A 592 7.64 -2.01 -0.77
N SER A 593 7.10 -1.38 0.28
CA SER A 593 7.55 -0.13 0.89
C SER A 593 7.75 -0.43 2.38
N MET A 594 8.94 -0.15 2.90
CA MET A 594 9.25 -0.42 4.31
C MET A 594 8.29 0.33 5.22
N VAL A 595 8.02 1.62 4.96
CA VAL A 595 7.11 2.45 5.75
C VAL A 595 5.73 1.80 5.85
N SER A 596 5.19 1.32 4.72
CA SER A 596 3.86 0.72 4.66
C SER A 596 3.78 -0.62 5.39
N ASP A 597 4.81 -1.46 5.22
CA ASP A 597 4.86 -2.78 5.85
C ASP A 597 5.12 -2.69 7.36
N VAL A 598 5.99 -1.77 7.81
CA VAL A 598 6.24 -1.49 9.23
C VAL A 598 5.01 -0.85 9.89
N HIS A 599 4.37 0.14 9.26
CA HIS A 599 3.19 0.79 9.82
C HIS A 599 2.05 -0.22 10.06
N ARG A 600 1.80 -1.13 9.12
CA ARG A 600 0.86 -2.24 9.32
C ARG A 600 1.29 -3.15 10.47
N THR A 601 2.58 -3.47 10.57
CA THR A 601 3.13 -4.33 11.61
C THR A 601 2.95 -3.73 13.00
N ILE A 602 3.12 -2.41 13.15
CA ILE A 602 2.87 -1.71 14.41
C ILE A 602 1.39 -1.77 14.80
N LEU A 603 0.47 -1.51 13.85
CA LEU A 603 -0.96 -1.43 14.16
C LEU A 603 -1.64 -2.79 14.33
N TYR A 604 -1.24 -3.81 13.57
CA TYR A 604 -1.91 -5.11 13.55
C TYR A 604 -1.09 -6.23 14.21
N GLY A 605 0.19 -5.98 14.47
CA GLY A 605 1.13 -7.01 14.84
C GLY A 605 1.56 -7.89 13.66
N GLY A 606 2.27 -8.97 13.97
CA GLY A 606 3.05 -9.77 13.03
C GLY A 606 4.52 -9.36 13.00
N ILE A 607 5.18 -9.70 11.90
CA ILE A 607 6.62 -9.47 11.68
C ILE A 607 6.92 -9.02 10.25
N TYR A 608 7.86 -8.09 10.12
CA TYR A 608 8.49 -7.68 8.88
C TYR A 608 9.90 -8.26 8.80
N LEU A 609 10.26 -8.81 7.64
CA LEU A 609 11.55 -9.41 7.39
C LEU A 609 12.16 -8.85 6.10
N TYR A 610 13.36 -8.33 6.23
CA TYR A 610 14.27 -8.03 5.13
C TYR A 610 15.62 -8.70 5.42
N PRO A 611 15.71 -10.03 5.28
CA PRO A 611 16.89 -10.81 5.61
C PRO A 611 18.05 -10.51 4.64
N GLY A 612 19.25 -10.95 5.03
CA GLY A 612 20.38 -11.08 4.11
C GLY A 612 20.08 -12.13 3.04
N SER A 613 20.85 -12.08 1.95
CA SER A 613 20.78 -13.06 0.86
C SER A 613 22.17 -13.37 0.31
N ASP A 614 22.27 -14.41 -0.51
CA ASP A 614 23.53 -14.75 -1.21
C ASP A 614 24.17 -13.55 -1.93
N LYS A 615 23.35 -12.64 -2.48
CA LYS A 615 23.77 -11.44 -3.22
C LYS A 615 24.05 -10.24 -2.33
N SER A 616 23.47 -10.20 -1.14
CA SER A 616 23.58 -9.08 -0.20
C SER A 616 23.52 -9.64 1.21
N LYS A 617 24.68 -10.15 1.67
CA LYS A 617 24.79 -10.85 2.96
C LYS A 617 24.43 -9.92 4.12
N ASP A 618 24.81 -8.66 4.02
CA ASP A 618 24.53 -7.62 5.01
C ASP A 618 23.14 -6.97 4.81
N GLY A 619 22.24 -7.59 4.03
CA GLY A 619 20.92 -7.04 3.74
C GLY A 619 20.93 -5.92 2.68
N LYS A 620 19.75 -5.36 2.39
CA LYS A 620 19.58 -4.23 1.45
C LYS A 620 19.34 -2.89 2.16
N LEU A 621 18.65 -2.91 3.30
CA LEU A 621 18.21 -1.71 4.00
C LEU A 621 19.39 -1.06 4.74
N ARG A 622 19.44 0.27 4.74
CA ARG A 622 20.51 1.08 5.31
C ARG A 622 20.23 1.36 6.79
N LEU A 623 21.27 1.28 7.60
CA LEU A 623 21.16 1.32 9.06
C LEU A 623 20.74 2.71 9.57
N LEU A 624 21.37 3.80 9.08
CA LEU A 624 21.21 5.13 9.68
C LEU A 624 19.82 5.74 9.50
N TYR A 625 19.22 5.57 8.31
CA TYR A 625 17.99 6.28 7.91
C TYR A 625 16.81 5.35 7.60
N GLU A 626 16.99 4.02 7.59
CA GLU A 626 15.88 3.05 7.50
C GLU A 626 15.82 2.18 8.77
N GLY A 627 16.92 1.48 9.10
CA GLY A 627 16.95 0.49 10.17
C GLY A 627 16.81 1.06 11.58
N ASN A 628 17.67 2.00 11.96
CA ASN A 628 17.66 2.68 13.26
C ASN A 628 16.33 3.38 13.56
N PRO A 629 15.81 4.28 12.69
CA PRO A 629 14.55 4.97 12.99
C PRO A 629 13.37 4.01 13.14
N MET A 630 13.24 3.01 12.26
CA MET A 630 12.14 2.04 12.34
C MET A 630 12.24 1.14 13.56
N SER A 631 13.46 0.76 13.96
CA SER A 631 13.71 -0.04 15.16
C SER A 631 13.41 0.75 16.43
N PHE A 632 13.77 2.03 16.49
CA PHE A 632 13.46 2.91 17.62
C PHE A 632 11.95 3.07 17.81
N ILE A 633 11.22 3.30 16.73
CA ILE A 633 9.75 3.39 16.76
C ILE A 633 9.13 2.05 17.17
N MET A 634 9.61 0.93 16.60
CA MET A 634 9.10 -0.40 16.91
C MET A 634 9.25 -0.76 18.39
N GLU A 635 10.41 -0.49 18.99
CA GLU A 635 10.65 -0.75 20.41
C GLU A 635 9.85 0.18 21.32
N GLN A 636 9.70 1.46 20.95
CA GLN A 636 8.83 2.40 21.64
C GLN A 636 7.35 1.98 21.59
N ALA A 637 6.92 1.32 20.51
CA ALA A 637 5.60 0.71 20.40
C ALA A 637 5.47 -0.63 21.17
N GLY A 638 6.53 -1.11 21.83
CA GLY A 638 6.54 -2.36 22.59
C GLY A 638 6.91 -3.61 21.77
N GLY A 639 7.43 -3.45 20.55
CA GLY A 639 7.96 -4.53 19.72
C GLY A 639 9.42 -4.87 20.01
N MET A 640 10.02 -5.59 19.06
CA MET A 640 11.44 -5.95 19.03
C MET A 640 12.01 -5.75 17.62
N SER A 641 13.33 -5.56 17.56
CA SER A 641 14.10 -5.38 16.32
C SER A 641 15.44 -6.11 16.42
N THR A 642 15.85 -6.83 15.37
CA THR A 642 17.09 -7.63 15.36
C THR A 642 17.63 -7.85 13.94
N THR A 643 18.93 -8.09 13.84
CA THR A 643 19.60 -8.64 12.65
C THR A 643 19.46 -10.16 12.52
N GLY A 644 18.84 -10.82 13.51
CA GLY A 644 18.82 -12.27 13.72
C GLY A 644 19.79 -12.69 14.83
N THR A 645 20.92 -12.00 14.95
CA THR A 645 21.97 -12.27 15.95
C THR A 645 22.11 -11.17 16.99
N GLU A 646 21.89 -9.91 16.61
CA GLU A 646 22.10 -8.74 17.45
C GLU A 646 20.89 -7.79 17.40
N ARG A 647 20.75 -6.90 18.38
CA ARG A 647 19.72 -5.87 18.40
C ARG A 647 20.14 -4.70 17.51
N ILE A 648 19.25 -4.24 16.62
CA ILE A 648 19.58 -3.22 15.60
C ILE A 648 20.08 -1.92 16.24
N LEU A 649 19.43 -1.46 17.32
CA LEU A 649 19.80 -0.20 17.98
C LEU A 649 21.13 -0.23 18.74
N ASP A 650 21.73 -1.41 18.90
CA ASP A 650 23.06 -1.59 19.50
C ASP A 650 24.17 -1.68 18.45
N LEU A 651 23.84 -1.73 17.16
CA LEU A 651 24.84 -1.67 16.09
C LEU A 651 25.52 -0.30 16.10
N VAL A 652 26.85 -0.30 16.01
CA VAL A 652 27.65 0.91 15.82
C VAL A 652 27.84 1.11 14.32
N PRO A 653 27.33 2.22 13.73
CA PRO A 653 27.60 2.53 12.34
C PRO A 653 29.11 2.73 12.13
N VAL A 654 29.72 1.96 11.23
CA VAL A 654 31.16 2.04 10.98
C VAL A 654 31.46 2.92 9.78
N CYS A 655 32.46 3.80 9.93
CA CYS A 655 33.09 4.48 8.82
C CYS A 655 34.45 3.84 8.55
N THR A 656 34.67 3.34 7.34
CA THR A 656 35.90 2.69 6.89
C THR A 656 37.16 3.55 7.07
N LEU A 657 37.01 4.88 7.23
CA LEU A 657 38.11 5.80 7.52
C LEU A 657 38.66 5.68 8.95
N LEU A 658 37.81 5.44 9.96
CA LEU A 658 38.27 5.40 11.37
C LEU A 658 38.99 4.08 11.71
N ALA A 659 38.55 2.96 11.12
CA ALA A 659 39.18 1.66 11.33
C ALA A 659 40.60 1.55 10.73
N ALA A 660 40.93 2.38 9.73
CA ALA A 660 42.26 2.40 9.11
C ALA A 660 43.27 3.29 9.86
N CYS A 661 42.80 4.30 10.61
CA CYS A 661 43.66 5.25 11.33
C CYS A 661 44.36 4.64 12.55
N ASP A 662 43.81 3.59 13.16
CA ASP A 662 44.44 2.89 14.30
C ASP A 662 45.68 2.06 13.88
N VAL A 663 45.98 1.96 12.57
CA VAL A 663 47.02 1.06 12.02
C VAL A 663 48.17 1.83 11.34
N ILE A 664 48.11 3.16 11.19
CA ILE A 664 49.11 3.92 10.41
C ILE A 664 49.84 4.97 11.28
N PRO A 665 51.19 4.94 11.37
CA PRO A 665 51.99 5.95 12.06
C PRO A 665 51.74 7.37 11.51
N ALA A 666 51.72 8.37 12.41
CA ALA A 666 51.40 9.78 12.13
C ALA A 666 52.25 10.44 11.01
N GLU A 667 53.40 9.86 10.67
CA GLU A 667 54.34 10.38 9.67
C GLU A 667 53.89 10.16 8.22
N CYS A 668 52.93 9.26 7.96
CA CYS A 668 52.43 8.97 6.61
C CYS A 668 51.16 9.76 6.20
N ALA A 669 50.58 10.55 7.10
CA ALA A 669 49.32 11.25 6.86
C ALA A 669 49.42 12.49 5.95
N ASN A 670 50.63 13.04 5.76
CA ASN A 670 50.86 14.32 5.07
C ASN A 670 51.37 14.22 3.62
N ASP A 671 51.53 13.01 3.07
CA ASP A 671 51.96 12.82 1.67
C ASP A 671 50.77 12.42 0.76
N PRO A 672 50.28 13.32 -0.12
CA PRO A 672 49.13 13.05 -0.98
C PRO A 672 49.38 11.98 -2.05
N VAL A 673 50.63 11.55 -2.27
CA VAL A 673 50.99 10.52 -3.26
C VAL A 673 51.07 9.13 -2.61
N VAL A 674 51.35 9.04 -1.31
CA VAL A 674 51.60 7.77 -0.59
C VAL A 674 50.40 7.32 0.24
N CYS A 675 49.49 8.22 0.61
CA CYS A 675 48.38 7.92 1.51
C CYS A 675 47.17 7.28 0.79
N PRO A 676 46.83 5.98 1.01
CA PRO A 676 45.67 5.33 0.40
C PRO A 676 44.32 5.90 0.90
N LEU A 677 44.34 6.75 1.94
CA LEU A 677 43.15 7.32 2.60
C LEU A 677 42.33 8.25 1.69
N HIS A 678 42.93 8.83 0.63
CA HIS A 678 42.16 9.65 -0.33
C HIS A 678 41.21 8.83 -1.24
N ARG A 679 41.17 7.49 -1.11
CA ARG A 679 40.22 6.62 -1.84
C ARG A 679 39.27 5.84 -0.92
N LEU A 680 39.21 6.16 0.38
CA LEU A 680 38.38 5.42 1.34
C LEU A 680 37.02 6.10 1.53
N GLN A 681 35.96 5.47 0.99
CA GLN A 681 34.56 5.90 1.11
C GLN A 681 34.08 5.81 2.58
N THR A 682 33.41 6.88 3.02
CA THR A 682 32.56 6.94 4.20
C THR A 682 31.28 6.14 3.95
N ASP A 683 31.07 4.98 4.59
CA ASP A 683 29.86 4.18 4.33
C ASP A 683 28.67 4.60 5.20
N ILE A 684 28.14 5.82 4.96
CA ILE A 684 26.83 6.25 5.50
C ILE A 684 25.67 5.33 5.07
N HIS A 685 25.91 4.48 4.09
CA HIS A 685 24.96 3.56 3.51
C HIS A 685 25.12 2.13 4.04
N GLN A 686 25.83 1.94 5.17
CA GLN A 686 25.99 0.63 5.83
C GLN A 686 24.65 -0.09 5.92
N ARG A 687 24.62 -1.33 5.44
CA ARG A 687 23.42 -2.16 5.38
C ARG A 687 23.34 -3.13 6.55
N ALA A 688 22.12 -3.52 6.90
CA ALA A 688 21.88 -4.60 7.85
C ALA A 688 20.68 -5.47 7.41
N PRO A 689 20.69 -6.78 7.70
CA PRO A 689 19.47 -7.57 7.70
C PRO A 689 18.53 -7.08 8.81
N ILE A 690 17.23 -7.02 8.54
CA ILE A 690 16.25 -6.43 9.47
C ILE A 690 15.08 -7.39 9.70
N PHE A 691 14.86 -7.73 10.95
CA PHE A 691 13.66 -8.40 11.44
C PHE A 691 13.05 -7.55 12.55
N LEU A 692 11.82 -7.08 12.36
CA LEU A 692 11.13 -6.24 13.35
C LEU A 692 9.65 -6.56 13.45
N GLY A 693 9.08 -6.40 14.63
CA GLY A 693 7.66 -6.66 14.88
C GLY A 693 7.37 -7.12 16.30
N CYS A 694 6.40 -8.03 16.43
CA CYS A 694 5.97 -8.54 17.72
C CYS A 694 7.08 -9.33 18.41
N LYS A 695 7.20 -9.17 19.74
CA LYS A 695 8.20 -9.86 20.56
C LYS A 695 8.21 -11.37 20.33
N ARG A 696 7.03 -12.02 20.30
CA ARG A 696 6.89 -13.46 20.04
C ARG A 696 7.55 -13.89 18.72
N ASP A 697 7.25 -13.19 17.64
CA ASP A 697 7.66 -13.61 16.30
C ASP A 697 9.15 -13.29 16.08
N VAL A 698 9.61 -12.12 16.55
CA VAL A 698 11.04 -11.74 16.48
C VAL A 698 11.89 -12.64 17.38
N GLN A 699 11.42 -12.99 18.57
CA GLN A 699 12.12 -13.94 19.45
C GLN A 699 12.27 -15.32 18.79
N ARG A 700 11.22 -15.81 18.11
CA ARG A 700 11.32 -17.09 17.38
C ARG A 700 12.39 -17.04 16.28
N VAL A 701 12.53 -15.91 15.57
CA VAL A 701 13.64 -15.72 14.61
C VAL A 701 14.99 -15.84 15.32
N ILE A 702 15.19 -15.12 16.43
CA ILE A 702 16.44 -15.17 17.21
C ILE A 702 16.75 -16.61 17.66
N ASP A 703 15.74 -17.35 18.12
CA ASP A 703 15.89 -18.73 18.57
C ASP A 703 16.34 -19.63 17.41
N LEU A 704 15.74 -19.48 16.23
CA LEU A 704 16.18 -20.19 15.02
C LEU A 704 17.61 -19.83 14.62
N TYR A 705 18.00 -18.56 14.69
CA TYR A 705 19.40 -18.17 14.42
C TYR A 705 20.37 -18.85 15.39
N LYS A 706 20.00 -19.02 16.66
CA LYS A 706 20.80 -19.77 17.64
C LYS A 706 20.84 -21.27 17.34
N GLU A 707 19.68 -21.87 17.03
CA GLU A 707 19.55 -23.29 16.72
C GLU A 707 20.41 -23.72 15.51
N TYR A 708 20.46 -22.90 14.46
CA TYR A 708 21.22 -23.20 13.24
C TYR A 708 22.67 -22.70 13.26
N SER A 709 23.08 -21.98 14.31
CA SER A 709 24.49 -21.59 14.54
C SER A 709 25.27 -22.64 15.35
N GLN A 710 24.57 -23.58 15.98
CA GLN A 710 25.11 -24.78 16.63
C GLN A 710 25.24 -25.92 15.60
#